data_AF-A0A959Z9L9-F1
#
_entry.id   AF-A0A959Z9L9-F1
#
_cell.length_a   1.000
_cell.length_b   1.000
_cell.length_c   1.000
_cell.angle_alpha   90.00
_cell.angle_beta   90.00
_cell.angle_gamma   90.00
#
_symmetry.space_group_name_H-M   'P 1'
#
loop_
_entity.id
_entity.type
_entity.pdbx_description
1 polymer ?
#
loop_
_entity_poly.entity_id
_entity_poly.type
_entity_poly.pdbx_seq_one_letter_code
_entity_poly.pdbx_strand_id
1 'polypeptide(L)'
;MDIALHHPNKLVLILLAIFLSGLSFGQITVQSTTTGGLWSDGDSWIGGSAPGINDNVVINGLVVLDVNTTCNNFSVSATGQFRNNSNASYTFQVFGDAENYGVISSVSYIFNIEIHGNIYNAGTWTNSHTFFVGPDPQQITTITAFGSTNLINNKPAGNISSNNSLKFQNCAVDLNSDTLFMTNGLDSLNLNNGHLQEATILGLNAPGKIYCNLNSIAYFDDINIECDEFTIDGSFRFSSFLEIMADVRVEGTFQNRLLSSQVANVYGNITNNGTIKDQTVGWSLYLTGNMINNGNWSVFYTYFSGSADQHLTFNSAFEGENFVNSNPVGMLIASSDLSFKNTNININYDTLFFDTGADSLIINGHYIQNAILQKGAAKAPDLLVIKQINNAYLRDISVEVSTIELAGIVQAYAPLSFSGDVTVRGTLQNSSGNQTVYVNGNLNNQGVITDPFSTLFMHISGNISQNGAWDNNFNYLDGTQDQHINLINNTVITGNMVFDALNAGSPYQWYYEGGILNSADFTGETANQLTWQVPVGSAWFGEFYCETGAGPSRTITVEGGFLADIKLFLEGPYNGPDMNTNLNTAAILPLSQPYDLAPWNYPGTESVASFPANIVDWVLADFRETAGGPETATEATSIFKKALFLRNDGYLVNLDGSREITVGVPDIANNLYVVVYHRNHLPVLSNTALSTLNGVYTYDFTTSASQAYGSVQNALGGGVYGLISGDANADGIISELDLDLAWDSQAGETGYLGGDLNMNNNTNNEDKNEFWYPNTGRSQNLPD
;
A
#
# COMPACT_ATOMS: atom_id res chain seq x y z
N MET A 1 18.54 -41.07 28.34
CA MET A 1 19.51 -40.45 29.26
C MET A 1 18.91 -39.10 29.63
N ASP A 2 17.91 -39.11 30.52
CA ASP A 2 18.09 -38.98 31.99
C ASP A 2 18.47 -37.52 32.32
N ILE A 3 17.65 -36.68 32.96
CA ILE A 3 16.72 -36.90 34.08
C ILE A 3 15.60 -35.83 34.08
N ALA A 4 14.39 -36.25 34.42
CA ALA A 4 13.23 -35.44 34.77
C ALA A 4 13.28 -34.99 36.24
N LEU A 5 12.82 -33.78 36.56
CA LEU A 5 12.35 -33.34 37.90
C LEU A 5 11.49 -32.08 37.71
N HIS A 6 10.17 -32.21 37.57
CA HIS A 6 9.14 -32.07 38.62
C HIS A 6 8.87 -30.63 39.10
N HIS A 7 7.68 -30.14 38.73
CA HIS A 7 6.94 -29.07 39.43
C HIS A 7 6.73 -29.42 40.92
N PRO A 8 6.44 -28.41 41.77
CA PRO A 8 5.12 -28.48 42.39
C PRO A 8 4.38 -27.14 42.53
N ASN A 9 3.06 -27.27 42.46
CA ASN A 9 2.03 -26.28 42.76
C ASN A 9 1.95 -25.96 44.26
N LYS A 10 1.37 -24.78 44.52
CA LYS A 10 0.98 -24.16 45.78
C LYS A 10 0.16 -25.04 46.74
N LEU A 11 0.22 -24.63 48.01
CA LEU A 11 -0.80 -24.64 49.09
C LEU A 11 -0.66 -25.65 50.26
N VAL A 12 -0.71 -25.07 51.47
CA VAL A 12 -1.00 -25.61 52.82
C VAL A 12 0.15 -26.30 53.59
N LEU A 13 0.78 -25.59 54.55
CA LEU A 13 0.63 -25.84 56.01
C LEU A 13 1.51 -24.88 56.83
N ILE A 14 0.87 -24.12 57.73
CA ILE A 14 1.48 -23.40 58.85
C ILE A 14 1.61 -24.41 60.02
N LEU A 15 2.81 -24.62 60.58
CA LEU A 15 3.11 -24.59 62.03
C LEU A 15 4.53 -25.10 62.37
N LEU A 16 5.23 -24.29 63.19
CA LEU A 16 6.15 -24.67 64.27
C LEU A 16 7.55 -25.27 63.96
N ALA A 17 8.61 -24.45 64.07
CA ALA A 17 9.85 -24.81 64.79
C ALA A 17 10.73 -23.57 65.06
N ILE A 18 10.76 -23.12 66.31
CA ILE A 18 11.79 -22.23 66.88
C ILE A 18 12.66 -23.10 67.80
N PHE A 19 13.99 -23.14 67.61
CA PHE A 19 14.99 -22.62 68.58
C PHE A 19 16.45 -23.00 68.27
N LEU A 20 17.33 -22.04 68.63
CA LEU A 20 18.79 -22.05 68.83
C LEU A 20 19.71 -21.99 67.61
N SER A 21 20.18 -20.78 67.25
CA SER A 21 21.45 -20.22 67.79
C SER A 21 21.79 -18.86 67.15
N GLY A 22 21.98 -17.82 67.97
CA GLY A 22 22.53 -16.52 67.53
C GLY A 22 21.73 -15.34 68.06
N LEU A 23 22.16 -14.75 69.18
CA LEU A 23 21.62 -13.50 69.71
C LEU A 23 21.96 -12.35 68.76
N SER A 24 21.00 -11.91 67.95
CA SER A 24 20.88 -10.50 67.57
C SER A 24 19.67 -9.93 68.33
N PHE A 25 19.90 -9.00 69.24
CA PHE A 25 18.82 -8.13 69.71
C PHE A 25 18.32 -7.32 68.51
N GLY A 26 17.01 -7.34 68.24
CA GLY A 26 16.42 -6.23 67.49
C GLY A 26 15.11 -6.43 66.73
N GLN A 27 14.54 -7.63 66.55
CA GLN A 27 13.25 -7.76 65.84
C GLN A 27 12.35 -8.81 66.51
N ILE A 28 11.24 -8.35 67.10
CA ILE A 28 10.19 -9.19 67.68
C ILE A 28 8.96 -9.11 66.77
N THR A 29 8.27 -10.23 66.56
CA THR A 29 6.98 -10.22 65.85
C THR A 29 5.85 -9.97 66.85
N VAL A 30 5.24 -8.80 66.78
CA VAL A 30 4.08 -8.40 67.59
C VAL A 30 2.80 -8.63 66.80
N GLN A 31 1.84 -9.33 67.39
CA GLN A 31 0.60 -9.69 66.72
C GLN A 31 -0.58 -9.01 67.40
N SER A 32 -1.56 -8.54 66.64
CA SER A 32 -2.81 -8.05 67.25
C SER A 32 -3.67 -9.21 67.75
N THR A 33 -4.50 -8.94 68.76
CA THR A 33 -5.55 -9.88 69.17
C THR A 33 -6.60 -10.02 68.06
N THR A 34 -7.38 -11.10 68.08
CA THR A 34 -8.47 -11.30 67.11
C THR A 34 -9.61 -10.29 67.28
N THR A 35 -9.79 -9.73 68.48
CA THR A 35 -10.74 -8.64 68.73
C THR A 35 -10.20 -7.32 68.20
N GLY A 36 -8.88 -7.09 68.33
CA GLY A 36 -8.23 -5.84 67.96
C GLY A 36 -8.60 -4.68 68.89
N GLY A 37 -8.45 -3.45 68.41
CA GLY A 37 -8.64 -2.23 69.21
C GLY A 37 -7.84 -1.05 68.65
N LEU A 38 -7.58 -0.04 69.50
CA LEU A 38 -6.75 1.11 69.14
C LEU A 38 -5.27 0.70 69.08
N TRP A 39 -4.50 1.25 68.14
CA TRP A 39 -3.06 0.95 68.04
C TRP A 39 -2.32 1.28 69.34
N SER A 40 -2.64 2.42 69.96
CA SER A 40 -1.99 2.89 71.19
C SER A 40 -2.32 2.07 72.44
N ASP A 41 -3.38 1.23 72.39
CA ASP A 41 -3.85 0.42 73.50
C ASP A 41 -3.11 -0.92 73.56
N GLY A 42 -2.45 -1.22 74.69
CA GLY A 42 -1.72 -2.46 74.90
C GLY A 42 -2.61 -3.71 74.80
N ASP A 43 -3.90 -3.60 75.13
CA ASP A 43 -4.86 -4.72 75.09
C ASP A 43 -5.18 -5.16 73.64
N SER A 44 -4.88 -4.32 72.65
CA SER A 44 -4.97 -4.67 71.23
C SER A 44 -3.91 -5.67 70.78
N TRP A 45 -2.86 -5.89 71.58
CA TRP A 45 -1.65 -6.61 71.19
C TRP A 45 -1.37 -7.83 72.08
N ILE A 46 -1.00 -8.95 71.45
CA ILE A 46 -0.53 -10.13 72.16
C ILE A 46 0.80 -9.78 72.84
N GLY A 47 0.79 -9.73 74.17
CA GLY A 47 1.94 -9.30 74.98
C GLY A 47 1.75 -7.95 75.68
N GLY A 48 0.65 -7.23 75.41
CA GLY A 48 0.22 -6.08 76.20
C GLY A 48 0.96 -4.77 75.91
N SER A 49 1.71 -4.67 74.81
CA SER A 49 2.46 -3.48 74.43
C SER A 49 2.29 -3.17 72.95
N ALA A 50 2.05 -1.90 72.63
CA ALA A 50 1.94 -1.43 71.25
C ALA A 50 3.29 -1.54 70.52
N PRO A 51 3.30 -1.93 69.23
CA PRO A 51 4.52 -2.03 68.44
C PRO A 51 5.16 -0.66 68.19
N GLY A 52 6.48 -0.67 68.03
CA GLY A 52 7.28 0.46 67.54
C GLY A 52 8.19 0.08 66.38
N ILE A 53 9.13 0.99 66.04
CA ILE A 53 9.96 0.94 64.83
C ILE A 53 10.75 -0.37 64.60
N ASN A 54 11.12 -1.09 65.67
CA ASN A 54 11.91 -2.31 65.57
C ASN A 54 11.06 -3.59 65.48
N ASP A 55 9.74 -3.47 65.59
CA ASP A 55 8.83 -4.61 65.67
C ASP A 55 8.28 -4.99 64.30
N ASN A 56 8.25 -6.29 64.00
CA ASN A 56 7.48 -6.82 62.88
C ASN A 56 6.02 -6.98 63.34
N VAL A 57 5.07 -6.46 62.60
CA VAL A 57 3.66 -6.38 63.03
C VAL A 57 2.78 -7.29 62.18
N VAL A 58 1.95 -8.11 62.82
CA VAL A 58 0.92 -8.92 62.14
C VAL A 58 -0.47 -8.56 62.66
N ILE A 59 -1.36 -8.13 61.77
CA ILE A 59 -2.74 -7.77 62.09
C ILE A 59 -3.67 -8.98 61.86
N ASN A 60 -4.25 -9.49 62.95
CA ASN A 60 -5.17 -10.64 62.95
C ASN A 60 -6.64 -10.25 63.19
N GLY A 61 -6.88 -9.17 63.94
CA GLY A 61 -8.20 -8.55 64.18
C GLY A 61 -8.31 -7.12 63.62
N LEU A 62 -9.34 -6.37 64.03
CA LEU A 62 -9.51 -4.96 63.62
C LEU A 62 -8.62 -4.03 64.44
N VAL A 63 -7.58 -3.47 63.83
CA VAL A 63 -6.72 -2.45 64.46
C VAL A 63 -7.02 -1.08 63.87
N VAL A 64 -7.29 -0.11 64.76
CA VAL A 64 -7.59 1.28 64.43
C VAL A 64 -6.43 2.17 64.82
N LEU A 65 -5.80 2.81 63.84
CA LEU A 65 -4.69 3.74 64.05
C LEU A 65 -5.20 5.07 64.61
N ASP A 66 -4.87 5.34 65.87
CA ASP A 66 -5.29 6.52 66.64
C ASP A 66 -4.13 7.45 67.02
N VAL A 67 -2.91 7.10 66.58
CA VAL A 67 -1.68 7.84 66.80
C VAL A 67 -0.75 7.68 65.58
N ASN A 68 0.04 8.69 65.26
CA ASN A 68 1.10 8.55 64.25
C ASN A 68 2.18 7.61 64.80
N THR A 69 2.53 6.56 64.05
CA THR A 69 3.39 5.50 64.56
C THR A 69 4.14 4.79 63.45
N THR A 70 5.03 3.87 63.85
CA THR A 70 5.96 3.20 62.96
C THR A 70 6.12 1.73 63.32
N CYS A 71 6.56 0.93 62.36
CA CYS A 71 6.99 -0.45 62.57
C CYS A 71 8.13 -0.83 61.61
N ASN A 72 8.71 -2.03 61.80
CA ASN A 72 9.69 -2.59 60.88
C ASN A 72 8.97 -3.22 59.68
N ASN A 73 8.61 -4.50 59.73
CA ASN A 73 7.76 -5.14 58.71
C ASN A 73 6.29 -5.10 59.12
N PHE A 74 5.38 -5.02 58.14
CA PHE A 74 3.94 -4.96 58.38
C PHE A 74 3.21 -6.04 57.58
N SER A 75 2.36 -6.83 58.25
CA SER A 75 1.53 -7.85 57.59
C SER A 75 0.09 -7.78 58.06
N VAL A 76 -0.87 -7.80 57.14
CA VAL A 76 -2.30 -7.94 57.44
C VAL A 76 -2.75 -9.31 56.99
N SER A 77 -3.12 -10.16 57.95
CA SER A 77 -3.64 -11.51 57.67
C SER A 77 -4.98 -11.46 56.91
N ALA A 78 -5.41 -12.57 56.33
CA ALA A 78 -6.65 -12.66 55.57
C ALA A 78 -7.92 -12.25 56.37
N THR A 79 -7.90 -12.34 57.70
CA THR A 79 -8.99 -11.89 58.58
C THR A 79 -8.74 -10.51 59.20
N GLY A 80 -7.52 -10.00 59.08
CA GLY A 80 -7.09 -8.73 59.67
C GLY A 80 -7.70 -7.53 58.96
N GLN A 81 -7.95 -6.46 59.74
CA GLN A 81 -8.40 -5.18 59.22
C GLN A 81 -7.57 -4.06 59.85
N PHE A 82 -7.02 -3.17 59.03
CA PHE A 82 -6.25 -2.02 59.47
C PHE A 82 -6.82 -0.74 58.86
N ARG A 83 -7.12 0.24 59.71
CA ARG A 83 -7.71 1.52 59.28
C ARG A 83 -7.34 2.67 60.20
N ASN A 84 -7.46 3.91 59.73
CA ASN A 84 -7.33 5.08 60.58
C ASN A 84 -8.55 5.27 61.51
N ASN A 85 -8.38 6.06 62.56
CA ASN A 85 -9.48 6.54 63.38
C ASN A 85 -10.20 7.71 62.68
N SER A 86 -11.50 7.85 62.91
CA SER A 86 -12.37 8.80 62.18
C SER A 86 -12.35 10.22 62.74
N ASN A 87 -11.36 10.58 63.56
CA ASN A 87 -11.29 11.86 64.28
C ASN A 87 -10.18 12.80 63.77
N ALA A 88 -9.17 12.28 63.08
CA ALA A 88 -8.04 13.05 62.58
C ALA A 88 -7.34 12.31 61.42
N SER A 89 -6.43 13.02 60.75
CA SER A 89 -5.52 12.41 59.78
C SER A 89 -4.35 11.76 60.50
N TYR A 90 -3.92 10.59 60.02
CA TYR A 90 -2.84 9.81 60.63
C TYR A 90 -1.83 9.33 59.60
N THR A 91 -0.57 9.23 60.03
CA THR A 91 0.55 8.67 59.26
C THR A 91 1.08 7.41 59.95
N PHE A 92 1.22 6.35 59.16
CA PHE A 92 1.84 5.10 59.56
C PHE A 92 3.08 4.82 58.70
N GLN A 93 4.24 4.64 59.33
CA GLN A 93 5.49 4.38 58.60
C GLN A 93 5.94 2.92 58.78
N VAL A 94 6.27 2.25 57.69
CA VAL A 94 6.78 0.88 57.66
C VAL A 94 8.22 0.94 57.15
N PHE A 95 9.20 0.65 58.01
CA PHE A 95 10.61 0.74 57.68
C PHE A 95 11.14 -0.45 56.85
N GLY A 96 10.37 -1.54 56.78
CA GLY A 96 10.61 -2.74 55.98
C GLY A 96 9.45 -3.02 55.02
N ASP A 97 9.16 -4.31 54.81
CA ASP A 97 8.17 -4.78 53.83
C ASP A 97 6.73 -4.70 54.37
N ALA A 98 5.78 -4.43 53.47
CA ALA A 98 4.35 -4.43 53.75
C ALA A 98 3.62 -5.50 52.93
N GLU A 99 3.03 -6.47 53.61
CA GLU A 99 2.23 -7.55 53.03
C GLU A 99 0.75 -7.43 53.43
N ASN A 100 -0.16 -7.44 52.46
CA ASN A 100 -1.60 -7.38 52.72
C ASN A 100 -2.33 -8.58 52.13
N TYR A 101 -2.94 -9.38 53.00
CA TYR A 101 -3.87 -10.45 52.63
C TYR A 101 -5.31 -10.14 53.10
N GLY A 102 -5.49 -9.13 53.95
CA GLY A 102 -6.77 -8.73 54.56
C GLY A 102 -7.29 -7.40 54.01
N VAL A 103 -7.68 -6.49 54.91
CA VAL A 103 -8.25 -5.18 54.53
C VAL A 103 -7.43 -4.05 55.14
N ILE A 104 -6.85 -3.20 54.29
CA ILE A 104 -6.33 -1.88 54.64
C ILE A 104 -7.28 -0.85 54.04
N SER A 105 -7.84 0.03 54.87
CA SER A 105 -8.86 0.99 54.41
C SER A 105 -8.82 2.30 55.17
N SER A 106 -9.31 3.37 54.55
CA SER A 106 -9.60 4.64 55.24
C SER A 106 -11.04 4.71 55.73
N VAL A 107 -11.27 5.47 56.79
CA VAL A 107 -12.58 6.03 57.16
C VAL A 107 -12.59 7.54 56.88
N SER A 108 -13.20 8.37 57.73
CA SER A 108 -13.07 9.83 57.67
C SER A 108 -11.61 10.27 57.82
N TYR A 109 -11.25 11.42 57.24
CA TYR A 109 -9.89 12.01 57.26
C TYR A 109 -8.83 11.23 56.46
N ILE A 110 -7.62 11.78 56.39
CA ILE A 110 -6.54 11.24 55.56
C ILE A 110 -5.80 10.13 56.30
N PHE A 111 -5.62 9.00 55.64
CA PHE A 111 -4.75 7.92 56.11
C PHE A 111 -3.53 7.78 55.20
N ASN A 112 -2.38 8.24 55.69
CA ASN A 112 -1.08 8.12 55.03
C ASN A 112 -0.38 6.85 55.47
N ILE A 113 0.14 6.09 54.53
CA ILE A 113 1.02 4.94 54.77
C ILE A 113 2.33 5.19 54.02
N GLU A 114 3.44 5.29 54.72
CA GLU A 114 4.78 5.48 54.15
C GLU A 114 5.54 4.16 54.22
N ILE A 115 5.98 3.63 53.09
CA ILE A 115 6.64 2.33 52.97
C ILE A 115 8.10 2.54 52.53
N HIS A 116 9.04 2.02 53.31
CA HIS A 116 10.47 2.01 52.99
C HIS A 116 10.94 0.70 52.30
N GLY A 117 10.23 -0.41 52.48
CA GLY A 117 10.50 -1.70 51.82
C GLY A 117 9.54 -2.03 50.69
N ASN A 118 9.31 -3.31 50.43
CA ASN A 118 8.48 -3.79 49.33
C ASN A 118 6.99 -3.81 49.67
N ILE A 119 6.14 -3.76 48.65
CA ILE A 119 4.68 -3.92 48.78
C ILE A 119 4.25 -5.23 48.13
N TYR A 120 3.54 -6.06 48.89
CA TYR A 120 2.82 -7.22 48.39
C TYR A 120 1.32 -7.10 48.72
N ASN A 121 0.46 -6.99 47.71
CA ASN A 121 -0.98 -6.88 47.90
C ASN A 121 -1.75 -8.05 47.29
N ALA A 122 -2.38 -8.84 48.15
CA ALA A 122 -3.34 -9.89 47.82
C ALA A 122 -4.71 -9.70 48.51
N GLY A 123 -4.90 -8.59 49.23
CA GLY A 123 -6.12 -8.20 49.92
C GLY A 123 -6.77 -6.93 49.33
N THR A 124 -7.58 -6.24 50.14
CA THR A 124 -8.12 -4.92 49.83
C THR A 124 -7.18 -3.84 50.37
N TRP A 125 -6.79 -2.89 49.54
CA TRP A 125 -5.95 -1.75 49.93
C TRP A 125 -6.58 -0.46 49.40
N THR A 126 -7.25 0.30 50.27
CA THR A 126 -8.03 1.50 49.91
C THR A 126 -7.87 2.62 50.93
N ASN A 127 -6.63 2.90 51.33
CA ASN A 127 -6.32 4.07 52.15
C ASN A 127 -6.28 5.35 51.31
N SER A 128 -6.03 6.50 51.96
CA SER A 128 -5.99 7.79 51.27
C SER A 128 -4.71 7.92 50.46
N HIS A 129 -3.54 7.83 51.10
CA HIS A 129 -2.25 8.00 50.43
C HIS A 129 -1.28 6.90 50.83
N THR A 130 -0.68 6.25 49.85
CA THR A 130 0.47 5.37 50.06
C THR A 130 1.68 6.03 49.43
N PHE A 131 2.79 6.09 50.16
CA PHE A 131 4.03 6.69 49.69
C PHE A 131 5.11 5.64 49.65
N PHE A 132 5.83 5.55 48.52
CA PHE A 132 7.16 4.99 48.52
C PHE A 132 8.11 6.04 49.08
N VAL A 133 8.93 5.65 50.06
CA VAL A 133 9.90 6.52 50.73
C VAL A 133 11.22 5.77 50.95
N GLY A 134 12.28 6.51 51.29
CA GLY A 134 13.61 5.94 51.49
C GLY A 134 14.42 5.81 50.20
N PRO A 135 15.74 5.55 50.31
CA PRO A 135 16.66 5.58 49.17
C PRO A 135 16.83 4.23 48.45
N ASP A 136 16.35 3.13 49.04
CA ASP A 136 16.60 1.78 48.56
C ASP A 136 15.61 1.38 47.45
N PRO A 137 15.98 0.55 46.46
CA PRO A 137 15.05 0.03 45.46
C PRO A 137 13.87 -0.71 46.11
N GLN A 138 12.67 -0.51 45.58
CA GLN A 138 11.45 -1.13 46.11
C GLN A 138 10.72 -1.91 45.01
N GLN A 139 10.01 -2.95 45.42
CA GLN A 139 9.19 -3.76 44.54
C GLN A 139 7.72 -3.67 44.93
N ILE A 140 6.84 -3.67 43.93
CA ILE A 140 5.39 -3.78 44.12
C ILE A 140 4.87 -5.03 43.41
N THR A 141 4.07 -5.81 44.14
CA THR A 141 3.35 -6.98 43.62
C THR A 141 1.87 -6.83 43.89
N THR A 142 1.03 -6.90 42.85
CA THR A 142 -0.42 -6.79 42.96
C THR A 142 -1.11 -8.06 42.47
N ILE A 143 -1.49 -8.95 43.39
CA ILE A 143 -2.33 -10.10 43.07
C ILE A 143 -3.78 -9.65 42.87
N THR A 144 -4.25 -8.81 43.79
CA THR A 144 -5.51 -8.04 43.72
C THR A 144 -5.20 -6.58 43.38
N ALA A 145 -6.19 -5.85 42.85
CA ALA A 145 -6.00 -4.46 42.49
C ALA A 145 -5.62 -3.61 43.71
N PHE A 146 -4.58 -2.79 43.56
CA PHE A 146 -4.15 -1.80 44.54
C PHE A 146 -4.99 -0.53 44.37
N GLY A 147 -5.61 -0.05 45.45
CA GLY A 147 -6.64 0.99 45.37
C GLY A 147 -6.52 2.11 46.39
N SER A 148 -5.30 2.42 46.85
CA SER A 148 -5.04 3.68 47.54
C SER A 148 -5.51 4.85 46.66
N THR A 149 -6.09 5.91 47.24
CA THR A 149 -6.56 7.04 46.42
C THR A 149 -5.39 7.66 45.65
N ASN A 150 -4.25 7.88 46.33
CA ASN A 150 -2.98 8.21 45.69
C ASN A 150 -1.90 7.20 46.08
N LEU A 151 -1.07 6.79 45.11
CA LEU A 151 0.19 6.09 45.31
C LEU A 151 1.29 7.01 44.78
N ILE A 152 2.14 7.53 45.67
CA ILE A 152 3.08 8.60 45.34
C ILE A 152 4.51 8.12 45.61
N ASN A 153 5.41 8.30 44.66
CA ASN A 153 6.82 8.03 44.84
C ASN A 153 7.55 9.24 45.43
N ASN A 154 7.70 9.30 46.75
CA ASN A 154 8.40 10.41 47.44
C ASN A 154 9.88 10.09 47.71
N LYS A 155 10.46 9.16 46.96
CA LYS A 155 11.84 8.74 47.17
C LYS A 155 12.81 9.81 46.65
N PRO A 156 13.88 10.12 47.40
CA PRO A 156 14.94 10.99 46.90
C PRO A 156 15.87 10.29 45.90
N ALA A 157 15.88 8.94 45.89
CA ALA A 157 16.65 8.08 45.00
C ALA A 157 16.09 6.63 45.08
N GLY A 158 16.34 5.83 44.04
CA GLY A 158 16.10 4.38 44.04
C GLY A 158 14.82 3.97 43.31
N ASN A 159 14.94 2.94 42.48
CA ASN A 159 13.94 2.55 41.49
C ASN A 159 12.72 1.81 42.08
N ILE A 160 11.60 1.81 41.35
CA ILE A 160 10.43 0.96 41.62
C ILE A 160 10.38 -0.15 40.57
N SER A 161 10.25 -1.40 41.00
CA SER A 161 10.07 -2.53 40.07
C SER A 161 8.77 -3.28 40.32
N SER A 162 8.20 -3.84 39.26
CA SER A 162 7.10 -4.80 39.35
C SER A 162 7.63 -6.22 39.24
N ASN A 163 7.07 -7.12 40.05
CA ASN A 163 7.34 -8.56 39.98
C ASN A 163 6.16 -9.34 39.35
N ASN A 164 5.11 -8.64 38.91
CA ASN A 164 4.00 -9.21 38.17
C ASN A 164 3.23 -8.12 37.41
N SER A 165 2.22 -8.53 36.62
CA SER A 165 1.26 -7.60 36.03
C SER A 165 0.62 -6.72 37.11
N LEU A 166 0.78 -5.42 36.97
CA LEU A 166 0.25 -4.43 37.90
C LEU A 166 -1.22 -4.16 37.64
N LYS A 167 -1.98 -4.04 38.73
CA LYS A 167 -3.41 -3.77 38.73
C LYS A 167 -3.70 -2.65 39.71
N PHE A 168 -4.21 -1.54 39.20
CA PHE A 168 -4.65 -0.40 39.99
C PHE A 168 -6.15 -0.16 39.81
N GLN A 169 -6.82 0.22 40.89
CA GLN A 169 -8.25 0.53 40.87
C GLN A 169 -8.55 1.80 41.66
N ASN A 170 -9.17 2.79 41.01
CA ASN A 170 -9.48 4.10 41.61
C ASN A 170 -8.23 4.77 42.25
N CYS A 171 -7.06 4.58 41.64
CA CYS A 171 -5.77 5.01 42.18
C CYS A 171 -5.12 5.99 41.21
N ALA A 172 -4.72 7.16 41.72
CA ALA A 172 -3.79 8.06 41.05
C ALA A 172 -2.36 7.65 41.45
N VAL A 173 -1.61 7.14 40.48
CA VAL A 173 -0.22 6.73 40.66
C VAL A 173 0.66 7.84 40.12
N ASP A 174 1.49 8.41 40.98
CA ASP A 174 2.42 9.48 40.67
C ASP A 174 3.84 8.98 40.99
N LEU A 175 4.68 8.84 39.95
CA LEU A 175 6.05 8.39 40.14
C LEU A 175 7.06 9.54 40.26
N ASN A 176 6.61 10.80 40.24
CA ASN A 176 7.45 12.01 40.37
C ASN A 176 8.66 11.99 39.43
N SER A 177 8.43 11.68 38.15
CA SER A 177 9.43 11.54 37.08
C SER A 177 10.44 10.39 37.26
N ASP A 178 10.15 9.42 38.12
CA ASP A 178 11.00 8.25 38.34
C ASP A 178 10.64 7.08 37.40
N THR A 179 11.44 6.03 37.43
CA THR A 179 11.32 4.86 36.56
C THR A 179 10.62 3.68 37.23
N LEU A 180 9.61 3.14 36.56
CA LEU A 180 8.98 1.86 36.85
C LEU A 180 9.59 0.76 35.96
N PHE A 181 10.26 -0.20 36.58
CA PHE A 181 10.88 -1.34 35.91
C PHE A 181 9.91 -2.53 35.85
N MET A 182 9.60 -2.98 34.64
CA MET A 182 8.78 -4.16 34.37
C MET A 182 9.69 -5.35 34.09
N THR A 183 9.68 -6.36 34.98
CA THR A 183 10.77 -7.35 35.09
C THR A 183 10.43 -8.79 34.68
N ASN A 184 9.26 -9.12 34.13
CA ASN A 184 8.93 -10.50 33.70
C ASN A 184 8.75 -10.69 32.18
N GLY A 185 9.01 -9.67 31.37
CA GLY A 185 9.00 -9.76 29.89
C GLY A 185 7.61 -9.80 29.23
N LEU A 186 6.59 -10.34 29.90
CA LEU A 186 5.18 -10.25 29.50
C LEU A 186 4.35 -9.59 30.61
N ASP A 187 4.73 -8.38 30.99
CA ASP A 187 4.04 -7.66 32.06
C ASP A 187 2.87 -6.85 31.51
N SER A 188 1.76 -6.84 32.26
CA SER A 188 0.60 -6.02 31.92
C SER A 188 0.42 -4.91 32.94
N LEU A 189 0.15 -3.71 32.48
CA LEU A 189 -0.24 -2.56 33.30
C LEU A 189 -1.73 -2.31 33.11
N ASN A 190 -2.50 -2.59 34.17
CA ASN A 190 -3.96 -2.48 34.15
C ASN A 190 -4.42 -1.40 35.13
N LEU A 191 -5.09 -0.37 34.62
CA LEU A 191 -5.72 0.66 35.45
C LEU A 191 -7.24 0.61 35.22
N ASN A 192 -8.02 0.65 36.30
CA ASN A 192 -9.47 0.82 36.24
C ASN A 192 -9.89 2.02 37.09
N ASN A 193 -10.22 3.13 36.42
CA ASN A 193 -10.28 4.48 36.99
C ASN A 193 -8.94 4.94 37.62
N GLY A 194 -8.74 6.26 37.69
CA GLY A 194 -7.48 6.85 38.15
C GLY A 194 -6.54 7.18 36.98
N HIS A 195 -5.27 7.39 37.26
CA HIS A 195 -4.25 7.70 36.25
C HIS A 195 -2.86 7.27 36.71
N LEU A 196 -1.95 7.11 35.75
CA LEU A 196 -0.52 7.05 36.00
C LEU A 196 0.09 8.34 35.46
N GLN A 197 0.91 9.02 36.25
CA GLN A 197 1.56 10.25 35.85
C GLN A 197 3.05 10.32 36.19
N GLU A 198 3.75 11.17 35.44
CA GLU A 198 5.16 11.54 35.64
C GLU A 198 6.04 10.30 35.81
N ALA A 199 6.10 9.45 34.78
CA ALA A 199 6.79 8.17 34.88
C ALA A 199 7.52 7.77 33.58
N THR A 200 8.68 7.14 33.76
CA THR A 200 9.29 6.31 32.71
C THR A 200 8.97 4.84 33.00
N ILE A 201 8.42 4.11 32.04
CA ILE A 201 8.12 2.68 32.16
C ILE A 201 9.11 1.91 31.30
N LEU A 202 9.96 1.09 31.93
CA LEU A 202 11.05 0.37 31.27
C LEU A 202 10.83 -1.14 31.30
N GLY A 203 10.78 -1.78 30.13
CA GLY A 203 10.72 -3.24 29.97
C GLY A 203 12.12 -3.84 29.79
N LEU A 204 12.61 -4.61 30.77
CA LEU A 204 14.02 -5.04 30.80
C LEU A 204 14.33 -6.42 30.19
N ASN A 205 13.35 -7.32 30.08
CA ASN A 205 13.60 -8.73 29.75
C ASN A 205 13.09 -9.11 28.37
N ALA A 206 13.99 -9.59 27.50
CA ALA A 206 13.68 -9.94 26.11
C ALA A 206 12.68 -11.13 25.98
N PRO A 207 11.62 -11.00 25.17
CA PRO A 207 11.21 -9.76 24.49
C PRO A 207 10.60 -8.81 25.53
N GLY A 208 11.12 -7.59 25.63
CA GLY A 208 10.70 -6.58 26.61
C GLY A 208 9.33 -6.04 26.25
N LYS A 209 8.27 -6.85 26.36
CA LYS A 209 6.92 -6.49 25.92
C LYS A 209 6.10 -5.97 27.09
N ILE A 210 5.41 -4.85 26.86
CA ILE A 210 4.49 -4.27 27.83
C ILE A 210 3.09 -4.27 27.25
N TYR A 211 2.15 -4.89 27.96
CA TYR A 211 0.73 -4.86 27.62
C TYR A 211 0.04 -3.80 28.45
N CYS A 212 -0.77 -2.94 27.84
CA CYS A 212 -1.53 -1.94 28.56
C CYS A 212 -3.02 -2.04 28.28
N ASN A 213 -3.82 -1.96 29.36
CA ASN A 213 -5.27 -1.91 29.28
C ASN A 213 -5.84 -0.94 30.34
N LEU A 214 -6.39 0.16 29.85
CA LEU A 214 -7.02 1.22 30.64
C LEU A 214 -8.55 1.12 30.53
N ASN A 215 -9.17 0.78 31.65
CA ASN A 215 -10.61 0.60 31.77
C ASN A 215 -11.29 1.89 32.27
N SER A 216 -12.57 2.03 31.96
CA SER A 216 -13.40 3.16 32.39
C SER A 216 -12.81 4.51 31.93
N ILE A 217 -12.50 5.42 32.86
CA ILE A 217 -11.93 6.75 32.56
C ILE A 217 -10.41 6.82 32.82
N ALA A 218 -9.73 5.69 32.99
CA ALA A 218 -8.29 5.67 33.27
C ALA A 218 -7.47 6.24 32.11
N TYR A 219 -6.38 6.92 32.43
CA TYR A 219 -5.49 7.58 31.47
C TYR A 219 -4.04 7.70 31.97
N PHE A 220 -3.13 7.96 31.04
CA PHE A 220 -1.72 8.27 31.28
C PHE A 220 -1.46 9.77 31.11
N ASP A 221 -0.59 10.34 31.93
CA ASP A 221 -0.25 11.76 31.90
C ASP A 221 1.27 11.95 32.04
N ASP A 222 1.93 12.52 31.03
CA ASP A 222 3.38 12.71 31.01
C ASP A 222 4.16 11.40 31.23
N ILE A 223 4.07 10.51 30.23
CA ILE A 223 4.62 9.15 30.31
C ILE A 223 5.61 8.89 29.18
N ASN A 224 6.75 8.32 29.57
CA ASN A 224 7.73 7.73 28.66
C ASN A 224 7.67 6.20 28.77
N ILE A 225 7.69 5.51 27.64
CA ILE A 225 7.68 4.04 27.57
C ILE A 225 8.90 3.58 26.78
N GLU A 226 9.75 2.78 27.40
CA GLU A 226 10.96 2.22 26.79
C GLU A 226 10.88 0.69 26.86
N CYS A 227 10.66 0.04 25.72
CA CYS A 227 10.49 -1.41 25.65
C CYS A 227 10.69 -1.91 24.21
N ASP A 228 10.73 -3.23 23.99
CA ASP A 228 10.84 -3.76 22.62
C ASP A 228 9.52 -3.58 21.86
N GLU A 229 8.40 -3.87 22.54
CA GLU A 229 7.05 -3.76 21.96
C GLU A 229 6.03 -3.30 23.02
N PHE A 230 5.30 -2.23 22.71
CA PHE A 230 4.18 -1.74 23.51
C PHE A 230 2.86 -2.16 22.86
N THR A 231 2.14 -3.07 23.52
CA THR A 231 0.87 -3.61 23.02
C THR A 231 -0.33 -2.99 23.76
N ILE A 232 -1.24 -2.41 22.98
CA ILE A 232 -2.54 -1.89 23.46
C ILE A 232 -3.61 -2.96 23.17
N ASP A 233 -3.92 -3.79 24.17
CA ASP A 233 -4.87 -4.93 24.08
C ASP A 233 -6.30 -4.57 24.52
N GLY A 234 -6.50 -3.32 24.94
CA GLY A 234 -7.80 -2.78 25.35
C GLY A 234 -7.90 -1.32 24.98
N SER A 235 -8.47 -0.49 25.84
CA SER A 235 -8.42 0.95 25.61
C SER A 235 -7.15 1.54 26.23
N PHE A 236 -6.52 2.46 25.53
CA PHE A 236 -5.42 3.27 26.02
C PHE A 236 -5.77 4.74 25.79
N ARG A 237 -5.56 5.55 26.82
CA ARG A 237 -5.90 6.97 26.86
C ARG A 237 -4.75 7.74 27.47
N PHE A 238 -4.45 8.89 26.91
CA PHE A 238 -3.45 9.81 27.46
C PHE A 238 -3.96 11.26 27.43
N SER A 239 -3.52 12.09 28.38
CA SER A 239 -4.00 13.48 28.53
C SER A 239 -2.99 14.56 28.16
N SER A 240 -1.70 14.25 28.12
CA SER A 240 -0.63 15.21 27.84
C SER A 240 0.43 14.61 26.90
N PHE A 241 1.71 14.70 27.27
CA PHE A 241 2.83 14.18 26.49
C PHE A 241 2.93 12.66 26.65
N LEU A 242 3.19 11.97 25.54
CA LEU A 242 3.43 10.54 25.51
C LEU A 242 4.60 10.24 24.58
N GLU A 243 5.63 9.61 25.11
CA GLU A 243 6.79 9.15 24.37
C GLU A 243 6.87 7.63 24.42
N ILE A 244 6.96 6.98 23.27
CA ILE A 244 7.06 5.53 23.16
C ILE A 244 8.28 5.19 22.33
N MET A 245 9.33 4.71 22.98
CA MET A 245 10.54 4.17 22.38
C MET A 245 10.42 2.66 22.22
N ALA A 246 9.49 2.23 21.35
CA ALA A 246 9.17 0.83 21.10
C ALA A 246 8.43 0.65 19.77
N ASP A 247 8.38 -0.58 19.26
CA ASP A 247 7.35 -0.95 18.30
C ASP A 247 5.97 -0.91 18.99
N VAL A 248 4.97 -0.29 18.37
CA VAL A 248 3.62 -0.16 18.91
C VAL A 248 2.67 -1.08 18.17
N ARG A 249 1.95 -1.91 18.93
CA ARG A 249 0.90 -2.79 18.41
C ARG A 249 -0.45 -2.43 19.02
N VAL A 250 -1.39 -1.98 18.19
CA VAL A 250 -2.74 -1.59 18.64
C VAL A 250 -3.74 -2.68 18.27
N GLU A 251 -4.16 -3.48 19.24
CA GLU A 251 -5.23 -4.49 19.09
C GLU A 251 -6.60 -3.92 19.54
N GLY A 252 -6.60 -2.99 20.50
CA GLY A 252 -7.79 -2.34 21.03
C GLY A 252 -8.01 -0.92 20.50
N THR A 253 -8.03 0.08 21.39
CA THR A 253 -8.26 1.49 21.05
C THR A 253 -7.18 2.40 21.62
N PHE A 254 -6.45 3.11 20.78
CA PHE A 254 -5.50 4.16 21.16
C PHE A 254 -6.13 5.54 20.90
N GLN A 255 -6.27 6.36 21.94
CA GLN A 255 -6.90 7.67 21.84
C GLN A 255 -6.35 8.69 22.84
N ASN A 256 -6.51 9.98 22.55
CA ASN A 256 -6.33 11.07 23.52
C ASN A 256 -7.55 11.20 24.46
N ARG A 257 -7.43 12.03 25.51
CA ARG A 257 -8.50 12.27 26.52
C ARG A 257 -9.17 13.65 26.45
N LEU A 258 -8.48 14.72 26.06
CA LEU A 258 -8.90 16.13 26.27
C LEU A 258 -8.99 16.97 24.99
N LEU A 259 -9.71 18.10 25.06
CA LEU A 259 -10.22 18.91 23.93
C LEU A 259 -9.21 19.73 23.10
N SER A 260 -7.89 19.54 23.22
CA SER A 260 -6.92 20.00 22.21
C SER A 260 -5.46 19.63 22.56
N SER A 261 -4.62 19.53 21.51
CA SER A 261 -3.16 19.63 21.51
C SER A 261 -2.36 18.55 22.26
N GLN A 262 -2.85 17.32 22.29
CA GLN A 262 -2.05 16.18 22.78
C GLN A 262 -1.00 15.77 21.74
N VAL A 263 0.16 15.36 22.22
CA VAL A 263 1.28 14.88 21.40
C VAL A 263 1.67 13.48 21.84
N ALA A 264 1.71 12.56 20.88
CA ALA A 264 2.30 11.24 21.07
C ALA A 264 3.44 11.06 20.07
N ASN A 265 4.61 10.61 20.54
CA ASN A 265 5.75 10.27 19.70
C ASN A 265 6.00 8.77 19.77
N VAL A 266 6.12 8.11 18.62
CA VAL A 266 6.44 6.69 18.49
C VAL A 266 7.76 6.55 17.74
N TYR A 267 8.80 6.15 18.49
CA TYR A 267 10.15 5.91 18.01
C TYR A 267 10.36 4.43 17.63
N GLY A 268 9.45 3.90 16.82
CA GLY A 268 9.44 2.51 16.36
C GLY A 268 8.36 2.31 15.29
N ASN A 269 8.14 1.07 14.87
CA ASN A 269 7.08 0.74 13.92
C ASN A 269 5.72 0.77 14.61
N ILE A 270 4.66 1.09 13.86
CA ILE A 270 3.28 1.00 14.36
C ILE A 270 2.46 0.01 13.53
N THR A 271 1.82 -0.93 14.21
CA THR A 271 0.84 -1.86 13.62
C THR A 271 -0.53 -1.61 14.24
N ASN A 272 -1.49 -1.15 13.44
CA ASN A 272 -2.87 -0.93 13.85
C ASN A 272 -3.78 -2.09 13.40
N ASN A 273 -4.18 -2.95 14.32
CA ASN A 273 -5.22 -3.97 14.12
C ASN A 273 -6.59 -3.56 14.70
N GLY A 274 -6.61 -2.51 15.53
CA GLY A 274 -7.79 -2.04 16.25
C GLY A 274 -8.28 -0.67 15.76
N THR A 275 -8.29 0.31 16.65
CA THR A 275 -8.74 1.68 16.35
C THR A 275 -7.78 2.69 16.95
N ILE A 276 -7.27 3.60 16.11
CA ILE A 276 -6.48 4.75 16.54
C ILE A 276 -7.28 6.00 16.19
N LYS A 277 -7.69 6.77 17.19
CA LYS A 277 -8.63 7.87 16.97
C LYS A 277 -8.44 9.02 17.95
N ASP A 278 -8.85 10.21 17.53
CA ASP A 278 -9.22 11.24 18.49
C ASP A 278 -10.47 10.80 19.27
N GLN A 279 -10.42 10.95 20.60
CA GLN A 279 -11.64 11.10 21.39
C GLN A 279 -12.21 12.52 21.23
N THR A 280 -11.31 13.50 21.05
CA THR A 280 -11.59 14.92 20.89
C THR A 280 -10.56 15.51 19.94
N VAL A 281 -10.97 16.41 19.04
CA VAL A 281 -10.10 16.94 17.96
C VAL A 281 -8.76 17.51 18.46
N GLY A 282 -7.70 17.31 17.67
CA GLY A 282 -6.42 18.00 17.86
C GLY A 282 -5.27 17.16 18.41
N TRP A 283 -5.31 15.83 18.33
CA TRP A 283 -4.14 14.98 18.58
C TRP A 283 -3.15 15.01 17.41
N SER A 284 -1.88 15.28 17.74
CA SER A 284 -0.71 15.06 16.87
C SER A 284 0.05 13.79 17.23
N LEU A 285 0.09 12.83 16.31
CA LEU A 285 0.86 11.60 16.41
C LEU A 285 2.08 11.65 15.48
N TYR A 286 3.28 11.56 16.04
CA TYR A 286 4.54 11.53 15.30
C TYR A 286 5.08 10.11 15.24
N LEU A 287 5.44 9.65 14.04
CA LEU A 287 5.91 8.31 13.75
C LEU A 287 7.29 8.37 13.08
N THR A 288 8.29 7.69 13.63
CA THR A 288 9.62 7.60 13.00
C THR A 288 9.88 6.27 12.29
N GLY A 289 9.07 5.23 12.53
CA GLY A 289 9.19 3.91 11.90
C GLY A 289 8.10 3.61 10.88
N ASN A 290 8.03 2.34 10.46
CA ASN A 290 7.08 1.87 9.46
C ASN A 290 5.64 1.84 9.99
N MET A 291 4.67 1.86 9.08
CA MET A 291 3.24 1.83 9.40
C MET A 291 2.54 0.66 8.71
N ILE A 292 1.82 -0.14 9.49
CA ILE A 292 0.85 -1.12 9.00
C ILE A 292 -0.54 -0.74 9.54
N ASN A 293 -1.49 -0.47 8.65
CA ASN A 293 -2.87 -0.14 8.99
C ASN A 293 -3.86 -1.21 8.52
N ASN A 294 -4.29 -2.06 9.45
CA ASN A 294 -5.33 -3.06 9.26
C ASN A 294 -6.69 -2.61 9.84
N GLY A 295 -6.68 -1.66 10.78
CA GLY A 295 -7.84 -1.19 11.51
C GLY A 295 -8.36 0.19 11.10
N ASN A 296 -9.10 0.82 12.01
CA ASN A 296 -9.63 2.17 11.83
C ASN A 296 -8.61 3.22 12.27
N TRP A 297 -8.45 4.29 11.48
CA TRP A 297 -7.58 5.40 11.79
C TRP A 297 -8.33 6.72 11.61
N SER A 298 -8.45 7.53 12.66
CA SER A 298 -9.14 8.82 12.61
C SER A 298 -8.48 9.85 13.54
N VAL A 299 -7.15 9.95 13.47
CA VAL A 299 -6.34 10.96 14.18
C VAL A 299 -6.29 12.26 13.37
N PHE A 300 -6.26 13.40 14.06
CA PHE A 300 -6.27 14.73 13.47
C PHE A 300 -4.99 15.04 12.71
N TYR A 301 -3.81 14.83 13.32
CA TYR A 301 -2.52 14.90 12.62
C TYR A 301 -1.73 13.60 12.81
N THR A 302 -1.32 13.00 11.69
CA THR A 302 -0.29 11.95 11.65
C THR A 302 0.92 12.49 10.89
N TYR A 303 2.04 12.62 11.60
CA TYR A 303 3.30 13.11 11.09
C TYR A 303 4.29 11.95 10.92
N PHE A 304 4.89 11.84 9.75
CA PHE A 304 6.04 10.98 9.51
C PHE A 304 7.28 11.83 9.71
N SER A 305 8.06 11.54 10.74
CA SER A 305 9.19 12.36 11.19
C SER A 305 10.52 11.61 11.19
N GLY A 306 10.53 10.36 10.72
CA GLY A 306 11.72 9.52 10.61
C GLY A 306 12.71 10.08 9.60
N SER A 307 14.00 9.84 9.84
CA SER A 307 15.08 10.17 8.89
C SER A 307 15.45 9.01 7.96
N ALA A 308 14.92 7.82 8.24
CA ALA A 308 15.07 6.63 7.41
C ALA A 308 13.81 6.46 6.57
N ASP A 309 13.90 5.68 5.49
CA ASP A 309 12.73 5.36 4.68
C ASP A 309 11.66 4.67 5.54
N GLN A 310 10.41 5.11 5.40
CA GLN A 310 9.27 4.60 6.16
C GLN A 310 8.30 3.89 5.22
N HIS A 311 8.14 2.59 5.43
CA HIS A 311 7.24 1.73 4.67
C HIS A 311 5.79 1.85 5.17
N LEU A 312 4.86 1.98 4.24
CA LEU A 312 3.42 2.10 4.47
C LEU A 312 2.69 0.88 3.90
N THR A 313 1.93 0.19 4.73
CA THR A 313 1.06 -0.94 4.32
C THR A 313 -0.36 -0.68 4.78
N PHE A 314 -1.29 -0.51 3.84
CA PHE A 314 -2.71 -0.27 4.10
C PHE A 314 -3.54 -1.48 3.67
N ASN A 315 -4.04 -2.23 4.65
CA ASN A 315 -5.08 -3.24 4.45
C ASN A 315 -6.48 -2.68 4.71
N SER A 316 -6.55 -1.52 5.38
CA SER A 316 -7.73 -0.67 5.53
C SER A 316 -7.39 0.77 5.12
N ALA A 317 -8.37 1.49 4.58
CA ALA A 317 -8.16 2.89 4.19
C ALA A 317 -7.72 3.74 5.39
N PHE A 318 -6.78 4.66 5.14
CA PHE A 318 -6.39 5.67 6.12
C PHE A 318 -7.47 6.77 6.14
N GLU A 319 -8.06 7.03 7.31
CA GLU A 319 -9.14 8.02 7.49
C GLU A 319 -8.77 9.14 8.49
N GLY A 320 -7.48 9.33 8.78
CA GLY A 320 -6.99 10.47 9.54
C GLY A 320 -7.16 11.78 8.77
N GLU A 321 -7.33 12.90 9.47
CA GLU A 321 -7.66 14.17 8.82
C GLU A 321 -6.45 14.77 8.08
N ASN A 322 -5.26 14.68 8.66
CA ASN A 322 -4.02 15.19 8.06
C ASN A 322 -2.91 14.14 8.11
N PHE A 323 -2.36 13.83 6.94
CA PHE A 323 -1.23 12.92 6.74
C PHE A 323 -0.06 13.75 6.21
N VAL A 324 1.02 13.87 6.98
CA VAL A 324 2.10 14.83 6.67
C VAL A 324 3.46 14.15 6.75
N ASN A 325 4.21 14.16 5.65
CA ASN A 325 5.63 13.82 5.67
C ASN A 325 6.44 14.97 6.25
N SER A 326 6.60 15.05 7.57
CA SER A 326 7.25 16.18 8.24
C SER A 326 8.78 16.19 8.16
N ASN A 327 9.41 15.10 7.73
CA ASN A 327 10.86 14.98 7.61
C ASN A 327 11.24 14.34 6.26
N PRO A 328 11.43 15.14 5.19
CA PRO A 328 11.67 14.64 3.84
C PRO A 328 13.12 14.18 3.62
N VAL A 329 13.77 13.63 4.66
CA VAL A 329 15.12 13.04 4.56
C VAL A 329 15.01 11.57 4.19
N GLY A 330 14.05 10.85 4.79
CA GLY A 330 13.68 9.49 4.40
C GLY A 330 12.44 9.51 3.52
N MET A 331 12.38 8.60 2.55
CA MET A 331 11.24 8.51 1.63
C MET A 331 10.06 7.80 2.31
N LEU A 332 8.85 8.14 1.88
CA LEU A 332 7.68 7.31 2.15
C LEU A 332 7.54 6.25 1.05
N ILE A 333 7.52 4.98 1.46
CA ILE A 333 7.48 3.84 0.54
C ILE A 333 6.15 3.10 0.70
N ALA A 334 5.28 3.15 -0.32
CA ALA A 334 4.08 2.34 -0.40
C ALA A 334 4.47 0.87 -0.66
N SER A 335 4.22 0.01 0.33
CA SER A 335 4.41 -1.46 0.24
C SER A 335 3.10 -2.19 -0.10
N SER A 336 2.01 -1.45 -0.27
CA SER A 336 0.72 -1.89 -0.78
C SER A 336 0.07 -0.73 -1.54
N ASP A 337 -1.05 -0.99 -2.23
CA ASP A 337 -1.92 0.09 -2.68
C ASP A 337 -2.30 1.00 -1.52
N LEU A 338 -2.32 2.32 -1.76
CA LEU A 338 -2.63 3.31 -0.76
C LEU A 338 -4.04 3.87 -0.99
N SER A 339 -4.92 3.66 -0.02
CA SER A 339 -6.26 4.25 0.01
C SER A 339 -6.40 5.25 1.14
N PHE A 340 -6.74 6.49 0.78
CA PHE A 340 -7.02 7.58 1.69
C PHE A 340 -8.46 8.03 1.56
N LYS A 341 -9.10 8.35 2.69
CA LYS A 341 -10.48 8.84 2.73
C LYS A 341 -10.61 10.04 3.67
N ASN A 342 -11.08 11.16 3.12
CA ASN A 342 -11.23 12.45 3.81
C ASN A 342 -9.93 12.93 4.47
N THR A 343 -8.79 12.69 3.82
CA THR A 343 -7.45 13.00 4.34
C THR A 343 -6.79 14.10 3.52
N ASN A 344 -6.27 15.13 4.20
CA ASN A 344 -5.34 16.11 3.62
C ASN A 344 -3.94 15.50 3.63
N ILE A 345 -3.43 15.15 2.45
CA ILE A 345 -2.13 14.48 2.31
C ILE A 345 -1.11 15.51 1.86
N ASN A 346 -0.04 15.69 2.62
CA ASN A 346 1.06 16.58 2.27
C ASN A 346 2.39 15.84 2.34
N ILE A 347 2.99 15.62 1.18
CA ILE A 347 4.28 14.92 1.06
C ILE A 347 5.46 15.91 1.17
N ASN A 348 5.20 17.21 1.32
CA ASN A 348 6.20 18.26 1.57
C ASN A 348 7.31 18.34 0.51
N TYR A 349 6.93 18.24 -0.76
CA TYR A 349 7.81 18.26 -1.94
C TYR A 349 8.78 17.08 -2.01
N ASP A 350 8.47 16.00 -1.30
CA ASP A 350 9.25 14.77 -1.31
C ASP A 350 8.62 13.70 -2.23
N THR A 351 9.29 12.56 -2.32
CA THR A 351 8.87 11.40 -3.09
C THR A 351 7.97 10.49 -2.27
N LEU A 352 6.81 10.15 -2.82
CA LEU A 352 6.03 8.98 -2.42
C LEU A 352 6.34 7.87 -3.44
N PHE A 353 7.12 6.88 -2.98
CA PHE A 353 7.63 5.81 -3.82
C PHE A 353 6.74 4.56 -3.71
N PHE A 354 6.31 4.00 -4.83
CA PHE A 354 5.52 2.77 -4.90
C PHE A 354 6.44 1.58 -5.17
N ASP A 355 6.56 0.69 -4.18
CA ASP A 355 7.35 -0.55 -4.31
C ASP A 355 6.59 -1.61 -5.14
N THR A 356 7.28 -2.72 -5.45
CA THR A 356 6.78 -3.81 -6.29
C THR A 356 5.44 -4.35 -5.77
N GLY A 357 4.38 -4.22 -6.57
CA GLY A 357 3.02 -4.67 -6.23
C GLY A 357 2.12 -3.61 -5.59
N ALA A 358 2.64 -2.40 -5.35
CA ALA A 358 1.82 -1.21 -5.07
C ALA A 358 1.53 -0.50 -6.40
N ASP A 359 0.31 -0.62 -6.90
CA ASP A 359 -0.07 -0.19 -8.25
C ASP A 359 -1.06 0.97 -8.22
N SER A 360 -1.64 1.31 -7.07
CA SER A 360 -2.71 2.30 -6.98
C SER A 360 -2.55 3.32 -5.86
N LEU A 361 -2.85 4.57 -6.19
CA LEU A 361 -3.15 5.67 -5.26
C LEU A 361 -4.64 6.03 -5.36
N ILE A 362 -5.40 5.78 -4.30
CA ILE A 362 -6.83 6.07 -4.22
C ILE A 362 -7.08 7.21 -3.24
N ILE A 363 -7.63 8.32 -3.72
CA ILE A 363 -7.98 9.49 -2.91
C ILE A 363 -9.49 9.69 -2.98
N ASN A 364 -10.15 9.56 -1.84
CA ASN A 364 -11.59 9.71 -1.70
C ASN A 364 -11.92 10.90 -0.82
N GLY A 365 -12.42 12.00 -1.38
CA GLY A 365 -12.76 13.22 -0.64
C GLY A 365 -11.77 14.35 -0.82
N HIS A 366 -10.80 14.53 0.08
CA HIS A 366 -9.92 15.70 0.13
C HIS A 366 -8.79 15.66 -0.94
N TYR A 367 -7.52 15.90 -0.58
CA TYR A 367 -6.47 16.15 -1.58
C TYR A 367 -5.12 15.57 -1.18
N ILE A 368 -4.27 15.40 -2.20
CA ILE A 368 -2.82 15.27 -2.04
C ILE A 368 -2.14 16.52 -2.59
N GLN A 369 -1.07 16.95 -1.92
CA GLN A 369 -0.27 18.08 -2.37
C GLN A 369 1.23 17.87 -2.22
N ASN A 370 1.99 18.61 -3.03
CA ASN A 370 3.44 18.75 -2.97
C ASN A 370 4.13 17.38 -2.98
N ALA A 371 3.90 16.58 -4.03
CA ALA A 371 4.42 15.22 -4.09
C ALA A 371 5.03 14.90 -5.46
N ILE A 372 6.13 14.16 -5.43
CA ILE A 372 6.64 13.42 -6.57
C ILE A 372 6.20 11.96 -6.40
N LEU A 373 5.47 11.41 -7.36
CA LEU A 373 5.04 10.02 -7.35
C LEU A 373 5.98 9.21 -8.24
N GLN A 374 6.65 8.20 -7.69
CA GLN A 374 7.57 7.33 -8.41
C GLN A 374 7.23 5.86 -8.14
N LYS A 375 7.70 4.97 -9.00
CA LYS A 375 7.51 3.52 -8.84
C LYS A 375 8.78 2.75 -9.19
N GLY A 376 9.01 1.64 -8.49
CA GLY A 376 10.18 0.79 -8.69
C GLY A 376 10.15 0.03 -10.03
N ALA A 377 11.32 -0.09 -10.67
CA ALA A 377 11.50 -0.63 -12.03
C ALA A 377 11.26 -2.14 -12.22
N ALA A 378 10.48 -2.82 -11.37
CA ALA A 378 10.33 -4.27 -11.41
C ALA A 378 9.14 -4.74 -12.28
N LYS A 379 9.47 -5.12 -13.53
CA LYS A 379 8.63 -5.77 -14.57
C LYS A 379 7.46 -4.95 -15.11
N ALA A 380 7.38 -4.88 -16.44
CA ALA A 380 6.42 -4.07 -17.18
C ALA A 380 4.97 -4.63 -17.16
N PRO A 381 3.98 -3.75 -17.33
CA PRO A 381 4.14 -2.29 -17.30
C PRO A 381 4.34 -1.79 -15.87
N ASP A 382 5.27 -0.85 -15.72
CA ASP A 382 5.45 -0.01 -14.54
C ASP A 382 4.25 0.95 -14.45
N LEU A 383 3.09 0.38 -14.15
CA LEU A 383 1.79 1.03 -14.15
C LEU A 383 1.51 1.63 -12.78
N LEU A 384 1.14 2.92 -12.75
CA LEU A 384 0.55 3.56 -11.59
C LEU A 384 -0.87 4.06 -11.91
N VAL A 385 -1.85 3.55 -11.16
CA VAL A 385 -3.24 3.98 -11.23
C VAL A 385 -3.50 5.08 -10.20
N ILE A 386 -3.92 6.25 -10.67
CA ILE A 386 -4.37 7.35 -9.82
C ILE A 386 -5.88 7.44 -9.90
N LYS A 387 -6.55 7.22 -8.77
CA LYS A 387 -8.01 7.22 -8.67
C LYS A 387 -8.53 8.27 -7.72
N GLN A 388 -9.39 9.15 -8.22
CA GLN A 388 -10.05 10.19 -7.41
C GLN A 388 -11.56 10.01 -7.34
N ILE A 389 -12.10 10.11 -6.13
CA ILE A 389 -13.51 9.87 -5.80
C ILE A 389 -14.01 11.02 -4.92
N ASN A 390 -15.31 11.34 -5.01
CA ASN A 390 -15.99 12.31 -4.14
C ASN A 390 -15.30 13.70 -4.09
N ASN A 391 -14.99 14.25 -5.27
CA ASN A 391 -14.39 15.57 -5.46
C ASN A 391 -12.94 15.72 -4.95
N ALA A 392 -12.18 14.62 -4.87
CA ALA A 392 -10.76 14.71 -4.61
C ALA A 392 -10.00 15.47 -5.71
N TYR A 393 -8.89 16.12 -5.34
CA TYR A 393 -8.05 16.87 -6.27
C TYR A 393 -6.56 16.76 -5.97
N LEU A 394 -5.74 17.01 -6.99
CA LEU A 394 -4.28 17.00 -6.98
C LEU A 394 -3.75 18.43 -6.96
N ARG A 395 -2.77 18.74 -6.10
CA ARG A 395 -2.16 20.07 -6.01
C ARG A 395 -0.63 19.97 -6.07
N ASP A 396 -0.03 20.49 -7.13
CA ASP A 396 1.43 20.52 -7.31
C ASP A 396 2.01 19.10 -7.24
N ILE A 397 1.59 18.25 -8.19
CA ILE A 397 1.94 16.83 -8.25
C ILE A 397 2.73 16.56 -9.53
N SER A 398 3.86 15.87 -9.39
CA SER A 398 4.62 15.28 -10.50
C SER A 398 4.52 13.76 -10.43
N VAL A 399 4.22 13.11 -11.55
CA VAL A 399 4.15 11.66 -11.66
C VAL A 399 5.25 11.18 -12.60
N GLU A 400 6.27 10.56 -12.03
CA GLU A 400 7.50 10.13 -12.69
C GLU A 400 7.49 8.62 -12.90
N VAL A 401 6.49 8.15 -13.63
CA VAL A 401 6.23 6.74 -13.94
C VAL A 401 6.06 6.60 -15.44
N SER A 402 6.44 5.46 -16.01
CA SER A 402 6.40 5.26 -17.47
C SER A 402 5.00 5.04 -18.02
N THR A 403 4.09 4.44 -17.24
CA THR A 403 2.70 4.22 -17.63
C THR A 403 1.76 4.64 -16.50
N ILE A 404 0.84 5.54 -16.80
CA ILE A 404 -0.11 6.11 -15.84
C ILE A 404 -1.54 5.85 -16.31
N GLU A 405 -2.39 5.43 -15.37
CA GLU A 405 -3.84 5.35 -15.60
C GLU A 405 -4.60 6.31 -14.68
N LEU A 406 -5.49 7.09 -15.25
CA LEU A 406 -6.37 8.02 -14.52
C LEU A 406 -7.79 7.47 -14.44
N ALA A 407 -8.26 7.21 -13.22
CA ALA A 407 -9.56 6.62 -12.94
C ALA A 407 -10.41 7.51 -12.00
N GLY A 408 -11.74 7.39 -12.10
CA GLY A 408 -12.65 8.28 -11.36
C GLY A 408 -12.64 9.70 -11.92
N ILE A 409 -12.73 10.73 -11.09
CA ILE A 409 -12.68 12.14 -11.53
C ILE A 409 -11.35 12.72 -11.06
N VAL A 410 -10.32 12.63 -11.90
CA VAL A 410 -8.98 13.17 -11.64
C VAL A 410 -8.98 14.67 -11.94
N GLN A 411 -8.69 15.47 -10.91
CA GLN A 411 -8.80 16.93 -10.97
C GLN A 411 -7.49 17.61 -10.60
N ALA A 412 -7.02 18.52 -11.45
CA ALA A 412 -5.90 19.40 -11.16
C ALA A 412 -6.37 20.68 -10.46
N TYR A 413 -5.82 20.98 -9.28
CA TYR A 413 -6.00 22.25 -8.54
C TYR A 413 -4.80 23.20 -8.70
N ALA A 414 -3.65 22.65 -9.07
CA ALA A 414 -2.43 23.36 -9.42
C ALA A 414 -1.73 22.56 -10.54
N PRO A 415 -0.59 22.99 -11.08
CA PRO A 415 0.10 22.27 -12.14
C PRO A 415 0.29 20.78 -11.83
N LEU A 416 -0.01 19.96 -12.83
CA LEU A 416 0.09 18.51 -12.78
C LEU A 416 0.95 18.04 -13.95
N SER A 417 1.99 17.25 -13.69
CA SER A 417 2.87 16.72 -14.73
C SER A 417 2.95 15.21 -14.68
N PHE A 418 2.92 14.59 -15.85
CA PHE A 418 3.15 13.17 -16.07
C PHE A 418 4.38 13.03 -16.96
N SER A 419 5.35 12.22 -16.54
CA SER A 419 6.59 11.98 -17.30
C SER A 419 6.50 10.86 -18.34
N GLY A 420 5.41 10.08 -18.33
CA GLY A 420 5.20 8.94 -19.21
C GLY A 420 3.85 8.93 -19.89
N ASP A 421 3.48 7.77 -20.42
CA ASP A 421 2.24 7.59 -21.18
C ASP A 421 1.03 7.60 -20.25
N VAL A 422 0.02 8.40 -20.59
CA VAL A 422 -1.20 8.60 -19.79
C VAL A 422 -2.40 8.01 -20.49
N THR A 423 -3.10 7.09 -19.81
CA THR A 423 -4.43 6.63 -20.21
C THR A 423 -5.51 7.24 -19.32
N VAL A 424 -6.43 7.99 -19.91
CA VAL A 424 -7.61 8.53 -19.21
C VAL A 424 -8.76 7.54 -19.34
N ARG A 425 -9.11 6.82 -18.27
CA ARG A 425 -10.30 5.94 -18.21
C ARG A 425 -11.51 6.61 -17.58
N GLY A 426 -11.27 7.53 -16.64
CA GLY A 426 -12.28 8.30 -15.96
C GLY A 426 -12.49 9.67 -16.58
N THR A 427 -12.43 10.71 -15.76
CA THR A 427 -12.46 12.11 -16.17
C THR A 427 -11.15 12.77 -15.77
N LEU A 428 -10.52 13.51 -16.69
CA LEU A 428 -9.43 14.43 -16.40
C LEU A 428 -9.96 15.87 -16.55
N GLN A 429 -9.87 16.66 -15.48
CA GLN A 429 -10.37 18.04 -15.48
C GLN A 429 -9.59 18.97 -14.55
N ASN A 430 -9.87 20.27 -14.58
CA ASN A 430 -9.48 21.18 -13.51
C ASN A 430 -10.48 21.08 -12.32
N SER A 431 -10.05 21.44 -11.11
CA SER A 431 -10.95 21.55 -9.94
C SER A 431 -11.41 23.00 -9.68
N SER A 432 -10.64 23.98 -10.15
CA SER A 432 -10.91 25.41 -9.96
C SER A 432 -9.95 26.25 -10.80
N GLY A 433 -10.41 27.40 -11.29
CA GLY A 433 -9.55 28.37 -11.97
C GLY A 433 -8.80 27.80 -13.18
N ASN A 434 -7.83 28.56 -13.65
CA ASN A 434 -6.99 28.16 -14.77
C ASN A 434 -5.91 27.19 -14.29
N GLN A 435 -5.78 26.05 -14.97
CA GLN A 435 -4.84 24.99 -14.59
C GLN A 435 -4.08 24.45 -15.79
N THR A 436 -2.92 23.86 -15.54
CA THR A 436 -2.08 23.29 -16.59
C THR A 436 -1.76 21.84 -16.27
N VAL A 437 -1.93 20.98 -17.26
CA VAL A 437 -1.54 19.57 -17.21
C VAL A 437 -0.51 19.31 -18.29
N TYR A 438 0.62 18.73 -17.92
CA TYR A 438 1.67 18.30 -18.84
C TYR A 438 1.67 16.79 -18.96
N VAL A 439 1.53 16.27 -20.16
CA VAL A 439 1.69 14.86 -20.52
C VAL A 439 2.96 14.75 -21.36
N ASN A 440 4.08 14.39 -20.72
CA ASN A 440 5.38 14.25 -21.38
C ASN A 440 5.55 12.87 -22.03
N GLY A 441 4.50 12.38 -22.68
CA GLY A 441 4.39 11.05 -23.27
C GLY A 441 3.15 10.97 -24.16
N ASN A 442 2.75 9.77 -24.54
CA ASN A 442 1.53 9.55 -25.30
C ASN A 442 0.30 9.76 -24.41
N LEU A 443 -0.78 10.32 -24.98
CA LEU A 443 -2.07 10.47 -24.32
C LEU A 443 -3.11 9.57 -25.00
N ASN A 444 -3.62 8.59 -24.27
CA ASN A 444 -4.72 7.73 -24.68
C ASN A 444 -6.00 8.13 -23.93
N ASN A 445 -6.92 8.81 -24.60
CA ASN A 445 -8.21 9.18 -24.01
C ASN A 445 -9.27 8.12 -24.31
N GLN A 446 -9.69 7.39 -23.28
CA GLN A 446 -10.82 6.44 -23.32
C GLN A 446 -11.98 6.89 -22.42
N GLY A 447 -11.87 8.07 -21.81
CA GLY A 447 -12.78 8.58 -20.80
C GLY A 447 -13.32 9.95 -21.20
N VAL A 448 -13.16 10.94 -20.32
CA VAL A 448 -13.59 12.32 -20.53
C VAL A 448 -12.43 13.27 -20.22
N ILE A 449 -12.09 14.16 -21.14
CA ILE A 449 -11.20 15.30 -20.88
C ILE A 449 -12.05 16.57 -20.97
N THR A 450 -12.11 17.37 -19.90
CA THR A 450 -13.00 18.54 -19.84
C THR A 450 -12.50 19.64 -18.89
N ASP A 451 -12.98 20.87 -19.05
CA ASP A 451 -12.57 22.04 -18.24
C ASP A 451 -13.74 22.82 -17.59
N PRO A 452 -14.54 22.17 -16.74
CA PRO A 452 -15.84 22.68 -16.30
C PRO A 452 -15.80 23.92 -15.39
N PHE A 453 -14.64 24.27 -14.81
CA PHE A 453 -14.53 25.40 -13.87
C PHE A 453 -13.92 26.66 -14.48
N SER A 454 -13.02 26.49 -15.45
CA SER A 454 -12.27 27.53 -16.18
C SER A 454 -11.35 26.81 -17.16
N THR A 455 -10.36 27.49 -17.75
CA THR A 455 -9.48 26.88 -18.75
C THR A 455 -8.52 25.83 -18.16
N LEU A 456 -8.51 24.65 -18.76
CA LEU A 456 -7.45 23.66 -18.58
C LEU A 456 -6.52 23.69 -19.79
N PHE A 457 -5.27 24.08 -19.57
CA PHE A 457 -4.22 24.06 -20.60
C PHE A 457 -3.58 22.67 -20.60
N MET A 458 -3.91 21.86 -21.61
CA MET A 458 -3.33 20.52 -21.79
C MET A 458 -2.11 20.62 -22.70
N HIS A 459 -0.93 20.25 -22.21
CA HIS A 459 0.31 20.15 -23.00
C HIS A 459 0.68 18.69 -23.22
N ILE A 460 0.90 18.29 -24.47
CA ILE A 460 1.07 16.89 -24.87
C ILE A 460 2.28 16.78 -25.79
N SER A 461 3.33 16.13 -25.29
CA SER A 461 4.59 15.98 -26.02
C SER A 461 4.68 14.71 -26.87
N GLY A 462 3.76 13.76 -26.69
CA GLY A 462 3.70 12.50 -27.46
C GLY A 462 2.51 12.45 -28.42
N ASN A 463 2.13 11.24 -28.82
CA ASN A 463 1.00 11.01 -29.71
C ASN A 463 -0.33 11.06 -28.92
N ILE A 464 -1.42 11.36 -29.61
CA ILE A 464 -2.78 11.30 -29.07
C ILE A 464 -3.50 10.10 -29.71
N SER A 465 -4.09 9.24 -28.87
CA SER A 465 -5.12 8.28 -29.27
C SER A 465 -6.43 8.72 -28.64
N GLN A 466 -7.41 9.08 -29.46
CA GLN A 466 -8.67 9.67 -29.02
C GLN A 466 -9.83 8.73 -29.28
N ASN A 467 -10.42 8.19 -28.21
CA ASN A 467 -11.59 7.30 -28.24
C ASN A 467 -12.65 7.67 -27.15
N GLY A 468 -12.44 8.78 -26.44
CA GLY A 468 -13.31 9.25 -25.36
C GLY A 468 -14.04 10.56 -25.68
N ALA A 469 -14.76 11.11 -24.72
CA ALA A 469 -15.26 12.47 -24.82
C ALA A 469 -14.12 13.47 -24.58
N TRP A 470 -14.08 14.55 -25.37
CA TRP A 470 -13.15 15.64 -25.22
C TRP A 470 -13.92 16.95 -25.34
N ASP A 471 -13.90 17.76 -24.29
CA ASP A 471 -14.55 19.06 -24.18
C ASP A 471 -13.67 20.00 -23.35
N ASN A 472 -12.41 20.13 -23.78
CA ASN A 472 -11.41 21.01 -23.18
C ASN A 472 -11.00 22.10 -24.17
N ASN A 473 -11.02 23.35 -23.72
CA ASN A 473 -10.88 24.49 -24.62
C ASN A 473 -9.49 24.68 -25.24
N PHE A 474 -8.41 24.29 -24.56
CA PHE A 474 -7.04 24.55 -25.04
C PHE A 474 -6.13 23.34 -24.87
N ASN A 475 -5.67 22.81 -26.00
CA ASN A 475 -4.83 21.63 -26.11
C ASN A 475 -3.61 21.98 -26.96
N TYR A 476 -2.40 21.71 -26.46
CA TYR A 476 -1.13 22.04 -27.10
C TYR A 476 -0.39 20.77 -27.43
N LEU A 477 0.00 20.67 -28.70
CA LEU A 477 0.85 19.61 -29.21
C LEU A 477 2.28 20.19 -29.34
N ASP A 478 3.14 19.85 -28.38
CA ASP A 478 4.44 20.50 -28.15
C ASP A 478 5.61 19.51 -27.97
N GLY A 479 5.49 18.33 -28.58
CA GLY A 479 6.57 17.33 -28.67
C GLY A 479 7.63 17.67 -29.68
N THR A 480 8.88 17.23 -29.51
CA THR A 480 9.97 17.57 -30.45
C THR A 480 10.11 16.60 -31.64
N GLN A 481 9.46 15.44 -31.56
CA GLN A 481 9.42 14.42 -32.61
C GLN A 481 8.12 14.52 -33.40
N ASP A 482 8.03 13.86 -34.55
CA ASP A 482 6.76 13.76 -35.28
C ASP A 482 5.65 13.24 -34.35
N GLN A 483 4.47 13.85 -34.43
CA GLN A 483 3.35 13.54 -33.55
C GLN A 483 2.12 13.13 -34.36
N HIS A 484 1.42 12.10 -33.88
CA HIS A 484 0.22 11.57 -34.49
C HIS A 484 -1.00 11.85 -33.59
N ILE A 485 -2.09 12.30 -34.21
CA ILE A 485 -3.43 12.36 -33.61
C ILE A 485 -4.29 11.31 -34.29
N ASN A 486 -4.55 10.20 -33.59
CA ASN A 486 -5.37 9.10 -34.05
C ASN A 486 -6.81 9.26 -33.53
N LEU A 487 -7.75 9.63 -34.40
CA LEU A 487 -9.16 9.76 -34.07
C LEU A 487 -9.88 8.42 -34.24
N ILE A 488 -9.94 7.65 -33.16
CA ILE A 488 -10.51 6.31 -33.17
C ILE A 488 -12.01 6.39 -33.41
N ASN A 489 -12.50 5.66 -34.41
CA ASN A 489 -13.88 5.71 -34.87
C ASN A 489 -14.36 7.13 -35.19
N ASN A 490 -13.47 7.99 -35.69
CA ASN A 490 -13.73 9.40 -35.95
C ASN A 490 -14.19 10.19 -34.72
N THR A 491 -13.79 9.76 -33.53
CA THR A 491 -14.08 10.49 -32.30
C THR A 491 -13.30 11.79 -32.31
N VAL A 492 -14.01 12.92 -32.41
CA VAL A 492 -13.39 14.25 -32.55
C VAL A 492 -12.76 14.73 -31.24
N ILE A 493 -11.81 15.66 -31.36
CA ILE A 493 -11.33 16.49 -30.25
C ILE A 493 -12.00 17.86 -30.39
N THR A 494 -12.82 18.26 -29.42
CA THR A 494 -13.40 19.62 -29.41
C THR A 494 -12.49 20.61 -28.68
N GLY A 495 -12.79 21.90 -28.85
CA GLY A 495 -11.94 22.98 -28.36
C GLY A 495 -10.78 23.27 -29.31
N ASN A 496 -9.93 24.20 -28.92
CA ASN A 496 -8.80 24.61 -29.72
C ASN A 496 -7.66 23.59 -29.60
N MET A 497 -7.14 23.16 -30.75
CA MET A 497 -5.88 22.40 -30.84
C MET A 497 -4.79 23.33 -31.35
N VAL A 498 -3.69 23.44 -30.62
CA VAL A 498 -2.56 24.32 -30.92
C VAL A 498 -1.37 23.46 -31.30
N PHE A 499 -0.89 23.63 -32.52
CA PHE A 499 0.37 23.06 -32.99
C PHE A 499 1.47 24.11 -32.81
N ASP A 500 2.47 23.82 -32.00
CA ASP A 500 3.67 24.65 -31.90
C ASP A 500 4.68 24.19 -32.95
N ALA A 501 5.31 25.10 -33.70
CA ALA A 501 6.33 24.74 -34.69
C ALA A 501 7.58 24.16 -34.02
N LEU A 502 7.90 24.57 -32.77
CA LEU A 502 9.11 24.22 -32.00
C LEU A 502 10.44 24.35 -32.76
N ASN A 503 10.45 25.12 -33.84
CA ASN A 503 11.62 25.39 -34.65
C ASN A 503 11.79 26.91 -34.76
N ALA A 504 12.82 27.45 -34.09
CA ALA A 504 13.01 28.88 -33.97
C ALA A 504 13.58 29.48 -35.26
N GLY A 505 12.78 30.23 -36.01
CA GLY A 505 13.25 30.96 -37.19
C GLY A 505 12.14 31.65 -37.98
N SER A 506 12.01 32.97 -37.87
CA SER A 506 11.10 33.71 -38.76
C SER A 506 11.63 33.73 -40.21
N PRO A 507 10.76 33.74 -41.23
CA PRO A 507 9.29 33.71 -41.19
C PRO A 507 8.75 32.30 -40.91
N TYR A 508 7.55 32.23 -40.33
CA TYR A 508 6.79 30.99 -40.17
C TYR A 508 5.75 30.89 -41.28
N GLN A 509 5.55 29.69 -41.83
CA GLN A 509 4.45 29.40 -42.75
C GLN A 509 4.02 27.94 -42.57
N TRP A 510 2.77 27.72 -42.17
CA TRP A 510 2.18 26.39 -42.05
C TRP A 510 1.72 25.85 -43.40
N TYR A 511 1.90 24.54 -43.56
CA TYR A 511 1.52 23.73 -44.71
C TYR A 511 0.59 22.60 -44.27
N TYR A 512 -0.29 22.21 -45.18
CA TYR A 512 -1.15 21.04 -45.09
C TYR A 512 -1.05 20.27 -46.41
N GLU A 513 -0.73 18.97 -46.35
CA GLU A 513 -0.56 18.11 -47.54
C GLU A 513 0.39 18.72 -48.59
N GLY A 514 1.49 19.34 -48.12
CA GLY A 514 2.50 20.00 -48.96
C GLY A 514 2.07 21.34 -49.59
N GLY A 515 0.83 21.79 -49.36
CA GLY A 515 0.32 23.09 -49.80
C GLY A 515 0.30 24.12 -48.68
N ILE A 516 0.37 25.42 -49.02
CA ILE A 516 0.24 26.50 -48.02
C ILE A 516 -1.15 26.40 -47.36
N LEU A 517 -1.17 26.32 -46.04
CA LEU A 517 -2.41 26.31 -45.28
C LEU A 517 -3.05 27.71 -45.30
N ASN A 518 -4.31 27.78 -45.74
CA ASN A 518 -5.10 29.00 -45.81
C ASN A 518 -6.58 28.65 -45.68
N SER A 519 -7.09 28.62 -44.46
CA SER A 519 -8.46 28.22 -44.15
C SER A 519 -8.96 28.97 -42.93
N ALA A 520 -10.26 29.29 -42.90
CA ALA A 520 -10.89 29.96 -41.76
C ALA A 520 -11.00 29.06 -40.51
N ASP A 521 -10.74 27.76 -40.67
CA ASP A 521 -10.73 26.78 -39.57
C ASP A 521 -9.49 26.93 -38.68
N PHE A 522 -8.48 27.67 -39.15
CA PHE A 522 -7.21 27.88 -38.46
C PHE A 522 -6.92 29.36 -38.26
N THR A 523 -6.02 29.63 -37.30
CA THR A 523 -5.41 30.94 -37.09
C THR A 523 -3.94 30.77 -36.75
N GLY A 524 -3.08 31.67 -37.20
CA GLY A 524 -1.64 31.60 -36.92
C GLY A 524 -0.84 30.86 -37.99
N GLU A 525 -1.37 30.78 -39.21
CA GLU A 525 -0.77 30.13 -40.37
C GLU A 525 0.60 30.72 -40.74
N THR A 526 0.90 31.95 -40.32
CA THR A 526 2.21 32.59 -40.47
C THR A 526 2.90 32.90 -39.13
N ALA A 527 2.55 32.18 -38.08
CA ALA A 527 3.07 32.34 -36.73
C ALA A 527 3.75 31.05 -36.24
N ASN A 528 4.46 31.14 -35.11
CA ASN A 528 5.10 29.98 -34.48
C ASN A 528 4.08 28.96 -33.94
N GLN A 529 2.82 29.37 -33.74
CA GLN A 529 1.74 28.51 -33.30
C GLN A 529 0.57 28.59 -34.27
N LEU A 530 0.12 27.44 -34.75
CA LEU A 530 -1.12 27.27 -35.50
C LEU A 530 -2.21 26.82 -34.54
N THR A 531 -3.31 27.56 -34.44
CA THR A 531 -4.48 27.15 -33.66
C THR A 531 -5.59 26.73 -34.59
N TRP A 532 -6.02 25.49 -34.45
CA TRP A 532 -7.20 24.90 -35.08
C TRP A 532 -8.42 25.21 -34.20
N GLN A 533 -9.39 25.97 -34.75
CA GLN A 533 -10.49 26.60 -34.01
C GLN A 533 -11.83 25.84 -34.11
N VAL A 534 -11.88 24.77 -34.91
CA VAL A 534 -13.03 23.87 -35.05
C VAL A 534 -12.62 22.49 -34.55
N PRO A 535 -13.58 21.58 -34.24
CA PRO A 535 -13.23 20.25 -33.78
C PRO A 535 -12.25 19.54 -34.74
N VAL A 536 -11.19 18.98 -34.17
CA VAL A 536 -10.23 18.15 -34.91
C VAL A 536 -10.96 16.88 -35.33
N GLY A 537 -11.03 16.65 -36.64
CA GLY A 537 -11.90 15.63 -37.24
C GLY A 537 -11.49 15.28 -38.67
N SER A 538 -12.23 14.34 -39.26
CA SER A 538 -11.91 13.73 -40.56
C SER A 538 -11.88 14.68 -41.76
N ALA A 539 -12.41 15.90 -41.62
CA ALA A 539 -12.35 16.93 -42.66
C ALA A 539 -10.90 17.38 -43.00
N TRP A 540 -9.96 17.12 -42.09
CA TRP A 540 -8.58 17.60 -42.14
C TRP A 540 -7.59 16.48 -41.82
N PHE A 541 -7.91 15.24 -42.21
CA PHE A 541 -6.94 14.15 -42.18
C PHE A 541 -5.81 14.41 -43.15
N GLY A 542 -4.58 14.37 -42.63
CA GLY A 542 -3.38 14.66 -43.39
C GLY A 542 -2.22 15.17 -42.53
N GLU A 543 -1.16 15.55 -43.23
CA GLU A 543 0.08 16.03 -42.63
C GLU A 543 0.13 17.55 -42.54
N PHE A 544 0.52 18.05 -41.36
CA PHE A 544 0.77 19.45 -41.07
C PHE A 544 2.25 19.66 -40.71
N TYR A 545 2.86 20.71 -41.23
CA TYR A 545 4.21 21.14 -40.82
C TYR A 545 4.38 22.64 -41.06
N CYS A 546 5.35 23.25 -40.39
CA CYS A 546 5.69 24.66 -40.53
C CYS A 546 7.05 24.81 -41.20
N GLU A 547 7.13 25.57 -42.29
CA GLU A 547 8.40 26.04 -42.82
C GLU A 547 8.86 27.28 -42.05
N THR A 548 10.11 27.24 -41.61
CA THR A 548 10.73 28.31 -40.83
C THR A 548 11.99 28.81 -41.52
N GLY A 549 12.53 29.94 -41.08
CA GLY A 549 13.85 30.42 -41.49
C GLY A 549 15.00 29.45 -41.17
N ALA A 550 14.77 28.47 -40.29
CA ALA A 550 15.71 27.41 -39.93
C ALA A 550 15.44 26.07 -40.65
N GLY A 551 14.43 26.00 -41.53
CA GLY A 551 13.97 24.79 -42.22
C GLY A 551 12.60 24.30 -41.74
N PRO A 552 12.14 23.13 -42.20
CA PRO A 552 10.85 22.57 -41.81
C PRO A 552 10.84 22.19 -40.32
N SER A 553 9.68 22.32 -39.68
CA SER A 553 9.39 21.72 -38.38
C SER A 553 9.23 20.19 -38.52
N ARG A 554 9.03 19.54 -37.38
CA ARG A 554 8.44 18.18 -37.34
C ARG A 554 7.09 18.13 -38.04
N THR A 555 6.67 16.94 -38.40
CA THR A 555 5.36 16.64 -38.97
C THR A 555 4.36 16.32 -37.87
N ILE A 556 3.14 16.85 -38.02
CA ILE A 556 1.99 16.49 -37.21
C ILE A 556 0.97 15.83 -38.13
N THR A 557 0.69 14.56 -37.90
CA THR A 557 -0.24 13.78 -38.72
C THR A 557 -1.56 13.63 -37.97
N VAL A 558 -2.66 14.03 -38.61
CA VAL A 558 -4.01 13.77 -38.09
C VAL A 558 -4.65 12.71 -38.97
N GLU A 559 -5.06 11.61 -38.35
CA GLU A 559 -5.54 10.44 -39.07
C GLU A 559 -6.72 9.79 -38.36
N GLY A 560 -7.45 8.99 -39.13
CA GLY A 560 -8.47 8.12 -38.58
C GLY A 560 -7.84 6.96 -37.82
N GLY A 561 -8.71 6.17 -37.20
CA GLY A 561 -8.29 4.88 -36.70
C GLY A 561 -9.49 4.06 -36.27
N PHE A 562 -9.23 2.80 -35.98
CA PHE A 562 -10.23 1.89 -35.45
C PHE A 562 -9.62 0.97 -34.41
N LEU A 563 -10.49 0.34 -33.63
CA LEU A 563 -10.10 -0.70 -32.69
C LEU A 563 -10.33 -2.08 -33.30
N ALA A 564 -9.40 -3.00 -33.08
CA ALA A 564 -9.53 -4.39 -33.47
C ALA A 564 -9.38 -5.34 -32.27
N ASP A 565 -10.23 -6.36 -32.21
CA ASP A 565 -10.21 -7.42 -31.20
C ASP A 565 -10.23 -8.77 -31.89
N ILE A 566 -9.04 -9.38 -31.99
CA ILE A 566 -8.78 -10.58 -32.78
C ILE A 566 -8.41 -11.72 -31.83
N LYS A 567 -9.05 -12.88 -32.03
CA LYS A 567 -8.79 -14.09 -31.26
C LYS A 567 -8.33 -15.24 -32.14
N LEU A 568 -7.25 -15.91 -31.73
CA LEU A 568 -6.71 -17.12 -32.35
C LEU A 568 -5.99 -18.00 -31.33
N PHE A 569 -5.87 -19.28 -31.63
CA PHE A 569 -4.99 -20.20 -30.92
C PHE A 569 -3.92 -20.74 -31.87
N LEU A 570 -2.76 -21.07 -31.31
CA LEU A 570 -1.68 -21.79 -31.98
C LEU A 570 -1.75 -23.26 -31.55
N GLU A 571 -1.71 -24.19 -32.51
CA GLU A 571 -1.76 -25.63 -32.22
C GLU A 571 -0.64 -26.07 -31.27
N GLY A 572 0.58 -25.57 -31.47
CA GLY A 572 1.76 -25.92 -30.68
C GLY A 572 1.59 -25.78 -29.16
N PRO A 573 1.43 -24.55 -28.65
CA PRO A 573 1.36 -24.28 -27.22
C PRO A 573 -0.01 -24.57 -26.59
N TYR A 574 -1.03 -24.97 -27.36
CA TYR A 574 -2.39 -25.17 -26.83
C TYR A 574 -2.47 -26.32 -25.84
N ASN A 575 -3.05 -26.07 -24.67
CA ASN A 575 -3.11 -27.02 -23.55
C ASN A 575 -4.54 -27.48 -23.19
N GLY A 576 -5.55 -27.07 -23.98
CA GLY A 576 -6.97 -27.41 -23.79
C GLY A 576 -7.83 -26.20 -23.43
N PRO A 577 -7.68 -25.57 -22.26
CA PRO A 577 -8.37 -24.31 -21.98
C PRO A 577 -7.70 -23.10 -22.64
N ASP A 578 -6.37 -23.07 -22.67
CA ASP A 578 -5.55 -21.91 -23.04
C ASP A 578 -4.29 -22.34 -23.83
N MET A 579 -3.29 -21.47 -23.93
CA MET A 579 -1.94 -21.78 -24.41
C MET A 579 -0.89 -21.67 -23.30
N ASN A 580 0.19 -22.44 -23.42
CA ASN A 580 1.33 -22.35 -22.52
C ASN A 580 2.21 -21.13 -22.82
N THR A 581 2.82 -20.54 -21.78
CA THR A 581 3.72 -19.38 -21.87
C THR A 581 5.17 -19.76 -21.55
N ASN A 582 5.59 -20.98 -21.93
CA ASN A 582 6.92 -21.53 -21.60
C ASN A 582 8.07 -20.62 -22.03
N LEU A 583 8.02 -20.06 -23.25
CA LEU A 583 9.07 -19.18 -23.77
C LEU A 583 9.22 -17.90 -22.95
N ASN A 584 8.10 -17.30 -22.53
CA ASN A 584 8.07 -16.13 -21.67
C ASN A 584 8.57 -16.46 -20.26
N THR A 585 8.10 -17.58 -19.69
CA THR A 585 8.52 -18.07 -18.37
C THR A 585 10.02 -18.36 -18.32
N ALA A 586 10.59 -18.87 -19.42
CA ALA A 586 12.03 -19.09 -19.58
C ALA A 586 12.83 -17.82 -19.94
N ALA A 587 12.17 -16.67 -20.10
CA ALA A 587 12.75 -15.38 -20.46
C ALA A 587 13.57 -15.39 -21.77
N ILE A 588 13.07 -16.11 -22.78
CA ILE A 588 13.73 -16.26 -24.09
C ILE A 588 12.99 -15.56 -25.24
N LEU A 589 11.82 -14.97 -25.01
CA LEU A 589 11.16 -14.14 -26.03
C LEU A 589 12.06 -12.94 -26.40
N PRO A 590 12.25 -12.62 -27.69
CA PRO A 590 13.08 -11.50 -28.09
C PRO A 590 12.42 -10.17 -27.70
N LEU A 591 13.17 -9.26 -27.08
CA LEU A 591 12.65 -7.95 -26.65
C LEU A 591 12.29 -7.02 -27.83
N SER A 592 12.76 -7.32 -29.04
CA SER A 592 12.37 -6.68 -30.30
C SER A 592 11.56 -7.67 -31.15
N GLN A 593 10.60 -7.15 -31.92
CA GLN A 593 9.77 -7.96 -32.80
C GLN A 593 10.62 -8.75 -33.82
N PRO A 594 10.30 -10.04 -34.11
CA PRO A 594 11.15 -10.92 -34.93
C PRO A 594 10.82 -10.94 -36.44
N TYR A 595 9.91 -10.10 -36.91
CA TYR A 595 9.39 -10.06 -38.27
C TYR A 595 10.15 -9.08 -39.18
N ASP A 596 11.23 -8.43 -38.72
CA ASP A 596 12.08 -7.54 -39.52
C ASP A 596 12.98 -8.27 -40.54
N LEU A 597 13.07 -9.59 -40.42
CA LEU A 597 13.81 -10.46 -41.33
C LEU A 597 12.89 -11.12 -42.37
N ALA A 598 13.52 -11.68 -43.41
CA ALA A 598 12.82 -12.52 -44.37
C ALA A 598 12.15 -13.71 -43.65
N PRO A 599 10.96 -14.15 -44.09
CA PRO A 599 10.26 -13.73 -45.31
C PRO A 599 9.42 -12.44 -45.18
N TRP A 600 9.11 -11.99 -43.95
CA TRP A 600 8.15 -10.89 -43.74
C TRP A 600 8.74 -9.52 -44.07
N ASN A 601 10.01 -9.29 -43.76
CA ASN A 601 10.70 -8.00 -43.95
C ASN A 601 9.88 -6.80 -43.43
N TYR A 602 9.21 -6.99 -42.29
CA TYR A 602 8.33 -5.99 -41.69
C TYR A 602 9.19 -4.86 -41.09
N PRO A 603 9.06 -3.61 -41.57
CA PRO A 603 9.97 -2.52 -41.18
C PRO A 603 9.67 -1.94 -39.78
N GLY A 604 8.68 -2.47 -39.06
CA GLY A 604 8.32 -1.98 -37.74
C GLY A 604 9.44 -2.15 -36.71
N THR A 605 9.44 -1.27 -35.71
CA THR A 605 10.52 -1.16 -34.70
C THR A 605 10.03 -1.49 -33.29
N GLU A 606 8.89 -2.18 -33.18
CA GLU A 606 8.28 -2.55 -31.91
C GLU A 606 9.25 -3.30 -31.01
N SER A 607 9.38 -2.82 -29.78
CA SER A 607 10.21 -3.43 -28.75
C SER A 607 9.64 -3.15 -27.37
N VAL A 608 10.01 -3.99 -26.40
CA VAL A 608 9.61 -3.87 -25.00
C VAL A 608 10.80 -4.05 -24.08
N ALA A 609 10.75 -3.43 -22.91
CA ALA A 609 11.73 -3.69 -21.85
C ALA A 609 11.49 -5.05 -21.17
N SER A 610 10.23 -5.51 -21.11
CA SER A 610 9.85 -6.84 -20.61
C SER A 610 8.43 -7.19 -21.06
N PHE A 611 8.08 -8.48 -20.98
CA PHE A 611 6.77 -8.99 -21.37
C PHE A 611 5.81 -9.11 -20.17
N PRO A 612 4.50 -8.86 -20.37
CA PRO A 612 3.47 -9.32 -19.44
C PRO A 612 3.53 -10.86 -19.27
N ALA A 613 3.23 -11.37 -18.07
CA ALA A 613 3.46 -12.78 -17.72
C ALA A 613 2.64 -13.81 -18.53
N ASN A 614 1.55 -13.36 -19.15
CA ASN A 614 0.59 -14.19 -19.88
C ASN A 614 0.79 -14.17 -21.40
N ILE A 615 1.89 -13.57 -21.90
CA ILE A 615 2.21 -13.59 -23.33
C ILE A 615 2.82 -14.93 -23.73
N VAL A 616 2.32 -15.49 -24.84
CA VAL A 616 2.77 -16.71 -25.48
C VAL A 616 3.94 -16.41 -26.43
N ASP A 617 3.74 -15.49 -27.38
CA ASP A 617 4.74 -15.10 -28.38
C ASP A 617 4.32 -13.80 -29.11
N TRP A 618 5.22 -13.30 -29.96
CA TRP A 618 4.95 -12.28 -30.97
C TRP A 618 4.13 -12.85 -32.14
N VAL A 619 3.22 -12.04 -32.68
CA VAL A 619 2.52 -12.28 -33.95
C VAL A 619 2.57 -11.03 -34.83
N LEU A 620 2.49 -11.18 -36.14
CA LEU A 620 2.32 -10.06 -37.07
C LEU A 620 0.89 -10.06 -37.62
N ALA A 621 0.16 -8.98 -37.35
CA ALA A 621 -1.17 -8.78 -37.92
C ALA A 621 -1.11 -7.84 -39.13
N ASP A 622 -1.78 -8.21 -40.21
CA ASP A 622 -1.87 -7.46 -41.46
C ASP A 622 -3.35 -7.25 -41.80
N PHE A 623 -3.81 -6.01 -41.64
CA PHE A 623 -5.17 -5.59 -41.92
C PHE A 623 -5.27 -5.14 -43.38
N ARG A 624 -6.20 -5.78 -44.10
CA ARG A 624 -6.38 -5.61 -45.55
C ARG A 624 -7.78 -5.13 -45.87
N GLU A 625 -7.88 -4.11 -46.71
CA GLU A 625 -9.16 -3.52 -47.09
C GLU A 625 -9.45 -3.72 -48.58
N THR A 626 -10.57 -4.37 -48.89
CA THR A 626 -10.99 -4.61 -50.27
C THR A 626 -12.50 -4.51 -50.45
N ALA A 627 -12.95 -4.15 -51.64
CA ALA A 627 -14.38 -4.12 -51.99
C ALA A 627 -14.98 -5.52 -52.20
N GLY A 628 -14.14 -6.55 -52.37
CA GLY A 628 -14.56 -7.93 -52.67
C GLY A 628 -14.60 -8.86 -51.46
N GLY A 629 -14.61 -10.17 -51.76
CA GLY A 629 -14.45 -11.25 -50.80
C GLY A 629 -13.00 -11.45 -50.35
N PRO A 630 -12.72 -12.42 -49.45
CA PRO A 630 -11.38 -12.72 -48.96
C PRO A 630 -10.37 -13.02 -50.08
N GLU A 631 -10.81 -13.57 -51.22
CA GLU A 631 -9.98 -13.84 -52.40
C GLU A 631 -9.37 -12.58 -53.05
N THR A 632 -9.86 -11.40 -52.69
CA THR A 632 -9.34 -10.11 -53.18
C THR A 632 -8.57 -9.33 -52.12
N ALA A 633 -8.43 -9.87 -50.90
CA ALA A 633 -7.64 -9.29 -49.82
C ALA A 633 -6.15 -9.69 -49.99
N THR A 634 -5.54 -9.24 -51.09
CA THR A 634 -4.13 -9.51 -51.43
C THR A 634 -3.19 -8.60 -50.63
N GLU A 635 -1.88 -8.85 -50.67
CA GLU A 635 -0.92 -7.99 -49.97
C GLU A 635 -0.97 -6.52 -50.42
N ALA A 636 -1.32 -6.26 -51.68
CA ALA A 636 -1.47 -4.90 -52.20
C ALA A 636 -2.65 -4.12 -51.55
N THR A 637 -3.55 -4.81 -50.87
CA THR A 637 -4.67 -4.23 -50.12
C THR A 637 -4.38 -4.05 -48.63
N SER A 638 -3.15 -4.37 -48.18
CA SER A 638 -2.67 -4.08 -46.83
C SER A 638 -2.73 -2.58 -46.56
N ILE A 639 -3.51 -2.20 -45.55
CA ILE A 639 -3.60 -0.82 -45.06
C ILE A 639 -2.81 -0.62 -43.77
N PHE A 640 -2.63 -1.67 -42.97
CA PHE A 640 -1.88 -1.60 -41.71
C PHE A 640 -1.24 -2.94 -41.37
N LYS A 641 0.04 -2.94 -41.00
CA LYS A 641 0.71 -4.11 -40.41
C LYS A 641 1.37 -3.74 -39.08
N LYS A 642 1.23 -4.59 -38.06
CA LYS A 642 1.79 -4.36 -36.72
C LYS A 642 2.21 -5.65 -36.03
N ALA A 643 3.38 -5.63 -35.39
CA ALA A 643 3.79 -6.70 -34.50
C ALA A 643 3.07 -6.55 -33.14
N LEU A 644 2.42 -7.62 -32.69
CA LEU A 644 1.56 -7.65 -31.51
C LEU A 644 1.92 -8.84 -30.64
N PHE A 645 1.38 -8.88 -29.43
CA PHE A 645 1.49 -10.04 -28.55
C PHE A 645 0.27 -10.94 -28.68
N LEU A 646 0.51 -12.25 -28.67
CA LEU A 646 -0.52 -13.26 -28.44
C LEU A 646 -0.57 -13.62 -26.97
N ARG A 647 -1.71 -13.39 -26.32
CA ARG A 647 -1.94 -13.78 -24.93
C ARG A 647 -2.43 -15.22 -24.85
N ASN A 648 -2.19 -15.88 -23.72
CA ASN A 648 -2.52 -17.29 -23.50
C ASN A 648 -4.01 -17.65 -23.69
N ASP A 649 -4.92 -16.71 -23.47
CA ASP A 649 -6.36 -16.85 -23.71
C ASP A 649 -6.77 -16.68 -25.19
N GLY A 650 -5.80 -16.50 -26.08
CA GLY A 650 -5.94 -16.43 -27.53
C GLY A 650 -6.15 -15.02 -28.09
N TYR A 651 -6.23 -13.98 -27.26
CA TYR A 651 -6.41 -12.62 -27.77
C TYR A 651 -5.09 -12.00 -28.21
N LEU A 652 -5.14 -11.30 -29.34
CA LEU A 652 -4.09 -10.36 -29.72
C LEU A 652 -4.20 -9.09 -28.89
N VAL A 653 -3.07 -8.63 -28.36
CA VAL A 653 -2.99 -7.49 -27.44
C VAL A 653 -1.86 -6.54 -27.84
N ASN A 654 -1.99 -5.27 -27.41
CA ASN A 654 -0.93 -4.28 -27.54
C ASN A 654 0.29 -4.69 -26.68
N LEU A 655 1.42 -3.98 -26.84
CA LEU A 655 2.68 -4.29 -26.15
C LEU A 655 2.63 -4.08 -24.63
N ASP A 656 1.63 -3.37 -24.13
CA ASP A 656 1.32 -3.22 -22.71
C ASP A 656 0.40 -4.34 -22.16
N GLY A 657 -0.06 -5.26 -23.01
CA GLY A 657 -0.97 -6.34 -22.67
C GLY A 657 -2.47 -5.98 -22.75
N SER A 658 -2.80 -4.74 -23.12
CA SER A 658 -4.19 -4.27 -23.26
C SER A 658 -4.90 -4.88 -24.48
N ARG A 659 -6.19 -5.20 -24.32
CA ARG A 659 -7.07 -5.59 -25.44
C ARG A 659 -7.45 -4.37 -26.29
N GLU A 660 -8.08 -4.63 -27.43
CA GLU A 660 -8.52 -3.63 -28.41
C GLU A 660 -7.32 -2.91 -29.03
N ILE A 661 -6.75 -3.53 -30.06
CA ILE A 661 -5.59 -3.03 -30.80
C ILE A 661 -5.99 -1.73 -31.48
N THR A 662 -5.22 -0.68 -31.22
CA THR A 662 -5.37 0.59 -31.93
C THR A 662 -4.70 0.50 -33.29
N VAL A 663 -5.48 0.73 -34.35
CA VAL A 663 -5.03 0.82 -35.73
C VAL A 663 -5.13 2.27 -36.19
N GLY A 664 -3.99 2.91 -36.46
CA GLY A 664 -3.90 4.30 -36.93
C GLY A 664 -3.78 4.35 -38.45
N VAL A 665 -4.92 4.34 -39.14
CA VAL A 665 -5.03 4.42 -40.59
C VAL A 665 -6.34 5.12 -40.96
N PRO A 666 -6.50 5.63 -42.20
CA PRO A 666 -7.74 6.27 -42.64
C PRO A 666 -9.00 5.42 -42.42
N ASP A 667 -10.15 6.07 -42.52
CA ASP A 667 -11.45 5.43 -42.42
C ASP A 667 -11.59 4.19 -43.32
N ILE A 668 -12.11 3.11 -42.75
CA ILE A 668 -12.46 1.90 -43.50
C ILE A 668 -13.66 2.19 -44.40
N ALA A 669 -13.45 2.18 -45.71
CA ALA A 669 -14.48 2.44 -46.72
C ALA A 669 -15.10 1.14 -47.28
N ASN A 670 -14.41 0.01 -47.18
CA ASN A 670 -14.79 -1.29 -47.73
C ASN A 670 -14.72 -2.42 -46.69
N ASN A 671 -14.67 -3.68 -47.13
CA ASN A 671 -14.58 -4.83 -46.25
C ASN A 671 -13.17 -4.95 -45.68
N LEU A 672 -13.06 -4.97 -44.37
CA LEU A 672 -11.81 -5.19 -43.65
C LEU A 672 -11.59 -6.69 -43.39
N TYR A 673 -10.40 -7.18 -43.68
CA TYR A 673 -9.93 -8.53 -43.40
C TYR A 673 -8.65 -8.48 -42.57
N VAL A 674 -8.32 -9.55 -41.86
CA VAL A 674 -7.07 -9.67 -41.11
C VAL A 674 -6.33 -10.94 -41.53
N VAL A 675 -5.04 -10.80 -41.82
CA VAL A 675 -4.09 -11.89 -41.91
C VAL A 675 -3.25 -11.91 -40.64
N VAL A 676 -3.07 -13.08 -40.05
CA VAL A 676 -2.15 -13.25 -38.94
C VAL A 676 -1.03 -14.21 -39.33
N TYR A 677 0.19 -13.74 -39.16
CA TYR A 677 1.41 -14.51 -39.34
C TYR A 677 2.02 -14.86 -37.98
N HIS A 678 2.53 -16.08 -37.89
CA HIS A 678 3.37 -16.53 -36.79
C HIS A 678 4.58 -17.26 -37.38
N ARG A 679 5.70 -17.25 -36.66
CA ARG A 679 6.99 -17.75 -37.17
C ARG A 679 7.08 -19.27 -37.40
N ASN A 680 6.24 -20.05 -36.72
CA ASN A 680 6.29 -21.53 -36.75
C ASN A 680 4.96 -22.18 -37.19
N HIS A 681 3.98 -21.36 -37.60
CA HIS A 681 2.63 -21.81 -37.94
C HIS A 681 2.18 -21.23 -39.29
N LEU A 682 1.38 -21.98 -40.02
CA LEU A 682 0.80 -21.50 -41.27
C LEU A 682 -0.05 -20.25 -41.02
N PRO A 683 0.14 -19.16 -41.80
CA PRO A 683 -0.65 -17.95 -41.65
C PRO A 683 -2.10 -18.16 -42.08
N VAL A 684 -2.99 -17.39 -41.47
CA VAL A 684 -4.44 -17.44 -41.75
C VAL A 684 -4.99 -16.08 -42.11
N LEU A 685 -5.85 -16.04 -43.13
CA LEU A 685 -6.69 -14.91 -43.50
C LEU A 685 -8.11 -15.15 -42.99
N SER A 686 -8.76 -14.13 -42.44
CA SER A 686 -10.19 -14.18 -42.09
C SER A 686 -11.04 -14.53 -43.32
N ASN A 687 -11.89 -15.55 -43.23
CA ASN A 687 -12.74 -16.01 -44.34
C ASN A 687 -13.91 -15.06 -44.65
N THR A 688 -14.27 -14.21 -43.69
CA THR A 688 -15.28 -13.17 -43.87
C THR A 688 -14.72 -11.84 -43.40
N ALA A 689 -15.31 -10.74 -43.88
CA ALA A 689 -14.98 -9.42 -43.37
C ALA A 689 -15.18 -9.36 -41.85
N LEU A 690 -14.33 -8.58 -41.17
CA LEU A 690 -14.42 -8.33 -39.74
C LEU A 690 -15.76 -7.64 -39.43
N SER A 691 -16.41 -8.09 -38.37
CA SER A 691 -17.66 -7.49 -37.90
C SER A 691 -17.41 -6.44 -36.84
N THR A 692 -18.15 -5.33 -36.88
CA THR A 692 -18.06 -4.29 -35.86
C THR A 692 -19.04 -4.54 -34.71
N LEU A 693 -18.54 -4.53 -33.47
CA LEU A 693 -19.32 -4.59 -32.24
C LEU A 693 -18.91 -3.41 -31.35
N ASN A 694 -19.85 -2.51 -31.03
CA ASN A 694 -19.59 -1.29 -30.23
C ASN A 694 -18.41 -0.43 -30.74
N GLY A 695 -18.21 -0.37 -32.06
CA GLY A 695 -17.09 0.39 -32.67
C GLY A 695 -15.76 -0.35 -32.66
N VAL A 696 -15.72 -1.65 -32.32
CA VAL A 696 -14.54 -2.49 -32.39
C VAL A 696 -14.72 -3.52 -33.51
N TYR A 697 -13.77 -3.62 -34.43
CA TYR A 697 -13.71 -4.69 -35.42
C TYR A 697 -13.27 -5.99 -34.76
N THR A 698 -14.07 -7.04 -34.91
CA THR A 698 -13.89 -8.30 -34.19
C THR A 698 -13.72 -9.46 -35.17
N TYR A 699 -12.84 -10.39 -34.82
CA TYR A 699 -12.74 -11.69 -35.50
C TYR A 699 -12.30 -12.78 -34.53
N ASP A 700 -12.96 -13.93 -34.59
CA ASP A 700 -12.62 -15.10 -33.77
C ASP A 700 -12.35 -16.31 -34.67
N PHE A 701 -11.07 -16.60 -34.86
CA PHE A 701 -10.58 -17.74 -35.62
C PHE A 701 -10.85 -19.09 -34.93
N THR A 702 -11.25 -19.10 -33.66
CA THR A 702 -11.22 -20.31 -32.82
C THR A 702 -12.50 -21.16 -32.91
N THR A 703 -13.55 -20.64 -33.55
CA THR A 703 -14.90 -21.23 -33.50
C THR A 703 -15.19 -22.30 -34.56
N SER A 704 -14.49 -22.28 -35.70
CA SER A 704 -14.59 -23.29 -36.75
C SER A 704 -13.40 -23.20 -37.70
N ALA A 705 -13.03 -24.30 -38.36
CA ALA A 705 -12.01 -24.26 -39.41
C ALA A 705 -12.37 -23.27 -40.55
N SER A 706 -13.67 -23.07 -40.82
CA SER A 706 -14.14 -22.12 -41.84
C SER A 706 -14.00 -20.64 -41.47
N GLN A 707 -13.46 -20.31 -40.29
CA GLN A 707 -13.06 -18.94 -39.98
C GLN A 707 -11.78 -18.53 -40.71
N ALA A 708 -10.91 -19.48 -41.04
CA ALA A 708 -9.79 -19.22 -41.94
C ALA A 708 -10.21 -19.43 -43.40
N TYR A 709 -9.82 -18.50 -44.28
CA TYR A 709 -10.00 -18.63 -45.72
C TYR A 709 -9.31 -19.91 -46.23
N GLY A 710 -10.03 -20.74 -46.98
CA GLY A 710 -9.56 -22.08 -47.38
C GLY A 710 -9.60 -23.15 -46.28
N SER A 711 -10.09 -22.81 -45.09
CA SER A 711 -10.12 -23.71 -43.92
C SER A 711 -8.75 -24.22 -43.47
N VAL A 712 -7.74 -23.35 -43.52
CA VAL A 712 -6.34 -23.63 -43.13
C VAL A 712 -6.18 -23.55 -41.61
N GLN A 713 -6.88 -24.41 -40.88
CA GLN A 713 -6.80 -24.54 -39.41
C GLN A 713 -6.99 -25.99 -38.98
N ASN A 714 -6.43 -26.35 -37.82
CA ASN A 714 -6.63 -27.65 -37.20
C ASN A 714 -7.66 -27.58 -36.06
N ALA A 715 -8.40 -28.68 -35.88
CA ALA A 715 -9.25 -28.87 -34.72
C ALA A 715 -8.37 -29.29 -33.54
N LEU A 716 -8.34 -28.49 -32.48
CA LEU A 716 -7.50 -28.69 -31.30
C LEU A 716 -8.18 -29.52 -30.21
N GLY A 717 -9.43 -29.93 -30.45
CA GLY A 717 -10.30 -30.58 -29.47
C GLY A 717 -11.30 -29.61 -28.84
N GLY A 718 -12.33 -30.13 -28.17
CA GLY A 718 -13.33 -29.30 -27.47
C GLY A 718 -14.18 -28.37 -28.35
N GLY A 719 -14.10 -28.48 -29.68
CA GLY A 719 -14.74 -27.55 -30.62
C GLY A 719 -13.90 -26.30 -30.93
N VAL A 720 -12.64 -26.25 -30.49
CA VAL A 720 -11.71 -25.15 -30.71
C VAL A 720 -10.81 -25.43 -31.92
N TYR A 721 -10.46 -24.37 -32.63
CA TYR A 721 -9.59 -24.39 -33.81
C TYR A 721 -8.40 -23.44 -33.63
N GLY A 722 -7.28 -23.78 -34.27
CA GLY A 722 -6.07 -22.95 -34.23
C GLY A 722 -5.24 -23.04 -35.51
N LEU A 723 -4.25 -22.15 -35.60
CA LEU A 723 -3.28 -22.15 -36.68
C LEU A 723 -2.47 -23.44 -36.64
N ILE A 724 -2.18 -23.98 -37.82
CA ILE A 724 -1.52 -25.27 -38.00
C ILE A 724 -0.03 -25.10 -37.73
N SER A 725 0.53 -25.89 -36.82
CA SER A 725 1.96 -25.87 -36.51
C SER A 725 2.76 -26.68 -37.54
N GLY A 726 3.99 -26.26 -37.82
CA GLY A 726 4.94 -27.03 -38.64
C GLY A 726 5.60 -26.29 -39.79
N ASP A 727 5.19 -25.05 -40.06
CA ASP A 727 5.83 -24.16 -41.04
C ASP A 727 7.01 -23.45 -40.35
N ALA A 728 8.08 -24.21 -40.12
CA ALA A 728 9.22 -23.81 -39.30
C ALA A 728 10.18 -22.85 -40.04
N ASN A 729 10.12 -22.84 -41.38
CA ASN A 729 10.89 -21.93 -42.23
C ASN A 729 10.06 -20.72 -42.71
N ALA A 730 8.77 -20.67 -42.36
CA ALA A 730 7.80 -19.64 -42.72
C ALA A 730 7.59 -19.45 -44.24
N ASP A 731 7.78 -20.50 -45.04
CA ASP A 731 7.56 -20.44 -46.50
C ASP A 731 6.10 -20.66 -46.91
N GLY A 732 5.22 -20.93 -45.93
CA GLY A 732 3.79 -21.15 -46.14
C GLY A 732 3.44 -22.57 -46.56
N ILE A 733 4.38 -23.52 -46.51
CA ILE A 733 4.18 -24.92 -46.90
C ILE A 733 4.88 -25.86 -45.91
N ILE A 734 4.10 -26.71 -45.23
CA ILE A 734 4.66 -27.72 -44.33
C ILE A 734 5.21 -28.89 -45.16
N SER A 735 6.53 -28.95 -45.29
CA SER A 735 7.28 -29.89 -46.13
C SER A 735 8.56 -30.39 -45.44
N GLU A 736 9.34 -31.22 -46.13
CA GLU A 736 10.64 -31.69 -45.60
C GLU A 736 11.64 -30.54 -45.40
N LEU A 737 11.45 -29.40 -46.09
CA LEU A 737 12.32 -28.23 -45.92
C LEU A 737 12.23 -27.60 -44.53
N ASP A 738 11.09 -27.72 -43.84
CA ASP A 738 10.96 -27.28 -42.44
C ASP A 738 11.89 -28.07 -41.52
N LEU A 739 12.08 -29.36 -41.81
CA LEU A 739 13.02 -30.19 -41.07
C LEU A 739 14.45 -29.86 -41.45
N ASP A 740 14.76 -29.88 -42.76
CA ASP A 740 16.12 -29.71 -43.26
C ASP A 740 16.71 -28.34 -42.92
N LEU A 741 15.89 -27.27 -42.92
CA LEU A 741 16.34 -25.89 -42.72
C LEU A 741 16.21 -25.39 -41.29
N ALA A 742 15.30 -25.95 -40.49
CA ALA A 742 15.10 -25.56 -39.09
C ALA A 742 15.37 -26.73 -38.13
N TRP A 743 14.50 -27.73 -38.12
CA TRP A 743 14.49 -28.74 -37.05
C TRP A 743 15.78 -29.58 -36.95
N ASP A 744 16.34 -30.09 -38.05
CA ASP A 744 17.51 -30.99 -38.05
C ASP A 744 18.74 -30.31 -37.43
N SER A 745 18.90 -29.01 -37.65
CA SER A 745 20.01 -28.23 -37.10
C SER A 745 19.80 -27.81 -35.64
N GLN A 746 18.57 -27.89 -35.15
CA GLN A 746 18.13 -27.41 -33.83
C GLN A 746 17.73 -28.55 -32.89
N ALA A 747 17.63 -29.78 -33.38
CA ALA A 747 17.22 -30.94 -32.59
C ALA A 747 18.15 -31.18 -31.38
N GLY A 748 17.59 -31.11 -30.18
CA GLY A 748 18.29 -31.20 -28.90
C GLY A 748 18.67 -29.85 -28.29
N GLU A 749 18.46 -28.74 -29.01
CA GLU A 749 18.75 -27.38 -28.53
C GLU A 749 17.54 -26.75 -27.81
N THR A 750 17.83 -25.73 -27.02
CA THR A 750 16.84 -24.91 -26.30
C THR A 750 16.94 -23.46 -26.72
N GLY A 751 15.81 -22.75 -26.78
CA GLY A 751 15.78 -21.32 -27.06
C GLY A 751 14.58 -20.89 -27.90
N TYR A 752 14.62 -19.66 -28.40
CA TYR A 752 13.62 -19.13 -29.33
C TYR A 752 13.91 -19.61 -30.75
N LEU A 753 13.55 -20.86 -31.03
CA LEU A 753 13.95 -21.59 -32.24
C LEU A 753 12.76 -21.85 -33.17
N GLY A 754 13.02 -22.00 -34.48
CA GLY A 754 11.99 -22.27 -35.49
C GLY A 754 11.45 -23.71 -35.43
N GLY A 755 12.31 -24.66 -35.05
CA GLY A 755 11.94 -26.07 -34.88
C GLY A 755 11.26 -26.41 -33.55
N ASP A 756 11.15 -25.46 -32.61
CA ASP A 756 10.32 -25.59 -31.40
C ASP A 756 8.85 -25.30 -31.77
N LEU A 757 8.18 -26.34 -32.26
CA LEU A 757 6.84 -26.27 -32.85
C LEU A 757 5.73 -26.34 -31.79
N ASN A 758 6.01 -26.91 -30.62
CA ASN A 758 5.13 -26.88 -29.46
C ASN A 758 5.41 -25.71 -28.50
N MET A 759 6.48 -24.96 -28.77
CA MET A 759 6.87 -23.74 -28.06
C MET A 759 7.19 -23.98 -26.59
N ASN A 760 7.78 -25.13 -26.28
CA ASN A 760 8.10 -25.55 -24.92
C ASN A 760 9.55 -25.27 -24.50
N ASN A 761 10.31 -24.50 -25.29
CA ASN A 761 11.74 -24.18 -25.16
C ASN A 761 12.69 -25.34 -25.54
N ASN A 762 12.21 -26.44 -26.13
CA ASN A 762 13.07 -27.55 -26.53
C ASN A 762 12.70 -28.07 -27.92
N THR A 763 13.57 -27.89 -28.90
CA THR A 763 13.39 -28.51 -30.23
C THR A 763 13.77 -29.98 -30.16
N ASN A 764 12.80 -30.90 -30.24
CA ASN A 764 13.04 -32.33 -30.11
C ASN A 764 12.06 -33.19 -30.93
N ASN A 765 12.09 -34.51 -30.73
CA ASN A 765 11.27 -35.45 -31.50
C ASN A 765 9.76 -35.27 -31.33
N GLU A 766 9.31 -34.66 -30.23
CA GLU A 766 7.90 -34.32 -30.01
C GLU A 766 7.41 -33.30 -31.03
N ASP A 767 8.18 -32.23 -31.28
CA ASP A 767 7.88 -31.23 -32.33
C ASP A 767 7.69 -31.89 -33.69
N LYS A 768 8.61 -32.79 -34.05
CA LYS A 768 8.56 -33.51 -35.32
C LYS A 768 7.39 -34.48 -35.41
N ASN A 769 7.22 -35.32 -34.39
CA ASN A 769 6.29 -36.46 -34.46
C ASN A 769 4.83 -36.04 -34.21
N GLU A 770 4.61 -35.05 -33.35
CA GLU A 770 3.28 -34.66 -32.89
C GLU A 770 2.73 -33.43 -33.62
N PHE A 771 3.59 -32.57 -34.17
CA PHE A 771 3.16 -31.33 -34.84
C PHE A 771 3.49 -31.34 -36.34
N TRP A 772 4.77 -31.51 -36.72
CA TRP A 772 5.14 -31.49 -38.14
C TRP A 772 4.57 -32.67 -38.94
N TYR A 773 4.73 -33.91 -38.45
CA TYR A 773 4.35 -35.12 -39.20
C TYR A 773 2.84 -35.21 -39.51
N PRO A 774 1.92 -34.92 -38.57
CA PRO A 774 0.48 -34.91 -38.87
C PRO A 774 0.07 -33.83 -39.87
N ASN A 775 0.85 -32.74 -39.95
CA ASN A 775 0.56 -31.57 -40.75
C ASN A 775 1.31 -31.50 -42.08
N THR A 776 2.16 -32.49 -42.37
CA THR A 776 2.95 -32.53 -43.60
C THR A 776 2.06 -32.48 -44.84
N GLY A 777 2.42 -31.63 -45.81
CA GLY A 777 1.70 -31.41 -47.05
C GLY A 777 0.58 -30.37 -46.96
N ARG A 778 0.37 -29.74 -45.80
CA ARG A 778 -0.50 -28.56 -45.67
C ARG A 778 0.23 -27.32 -46.18
N SER A 779 -0.53 -26.37 -46.71
CA SER A 779 -0.02 -25.08 -47.16
C SER A 779 -0.99 -23.97 -46.77
N GLN A 780 -0.48 -22.74 -46.74
CA GLN A 780 -1.29 -21.54 -46.61
C GLN A 780 -2.29 -21.41 -47.75
N ASN A 781 -3.29 -20.55 -47.56
CA ASN A 781 -4.24 -20.16 -48.60
C ASN A 781 -4.44 -18.65 -48.52
N LEU A 782 -3.38 -17.89 -48.80
CA LEU A 782 -3.44 -16.43 -48.91
C LEU A 782 -3.60 -16.03 -50.38
N PRO A 783 -4.38 -14.98 -50.71
CA PRO A 783 -4.46 -14.46 -52.08
C PRO A 783 -3.18 -13.75 -52.52
N ASP A 784 -2.72 -14.06 -53.73
CA ASP A 784 -1.57 -13.44 -54.41
C ASP A 784 -1.91 -12.10 -55.10
#